data_AF-A0AAE1H0J8-F1
#
_entry.id   AF-A0AAE1H0J8-F1
#
_cell.length_a   1.000
_cell.length_b   1.000
_cell.length_c   1.000
_cell.angle_alpha   90.00
_cell.angle_beta   90.00
_cell.angle_gamma   90.00
#
_symmetry.space_group_name_H-M   'P 1'
#
loop_
_entity.id
_entity.type
_entity.pdbx_description
1 polymer ?
#
loop_
_entity_poly.entity_id
_entity_poly.type
_entity_poly.pdbx_seq_one_letter_code
_entity_poly.pdbx_strand_id
1 'polypeptide(L)'
;MAALQELEDIIRKETYHVVPIMESRQGFTNLTATVQRIGQAGRDAVDWARACLRDQAEARALADKAGAVQKALEADLLELQDRLREEERLTAAARADADASHGREQAALVLLEELRAEMQRQRTRAERLSALPGLHEQGLQGQQGGEGEADARRLSRLSREQDLAEELAHVKELLRSTYEDQDAIARRASFANLRANKLTEELAAAHAAHALEARHKENAERDAGQLRRDLEVRAAEVQALQAQLDAGRERAEQQDKLVREAGLREDRLRKRADQLQRQVERGEQQATALQQLLEQRAQREEEGRAQLQVAELELARQRRQMVALERARDAAAARLRCHDAKLAALQAERDALSTARADLRRELESAREELAAAERRALQQGARAAELESGRARLSRVTEQQARVLRSKQKLWDDLSREYALCRKKARQDETARERLRQEKQQLASSLADKNLRLEMAVEEQHLRDIKLATYQREMADSSAAQLKLSAQLDGARSQLGLTIRELAEERERHQAAAGQVKVLDKANEQLREEAATREKQTVHLERVLARARTEAHGLRAEAQRLEAEAAALRAQRAEQAAEQRRLADQLREADAERAELRREAEARLGERDVIAAMLVRRNDEVRLLRDQGRLLQDALVRGRGALLAARQDARLLGLEVRRLRAERRHLAAQLQNAPQLRAQLYRALQDLTRDQVRLRALEDELSCPLNVHRWRKLEGVDPPAYELLVKVEGCAARRCALDEFSQGFPKTVEVPLGSPSTTGAGRWPGPLTLAPALLGPQVRLLQKRLLRLSAAGLRREAQLRHTEALYSALRRAVCPSEGLPGPQGIPRHTRLASRGRHLKALIAEVSALEALADQKTATRLLADLRFHLPDLDPRKRKAPDEGLELEEDAPRAKQPSPRLRSSFRASE
;
A
#
# COMPACT_ATOMS: atom_id res chain seq x y z
N MET A 1 28.80 -24.16 -5.64
CA MET A 1 27.75 -23.18 -5.24
C MET A 1 26.63 -23.15 -6.27
N ALA A 2 26.76 -22.52 -7.44
CA ALA A 2 25.70 -22.44 -8.45
C ALA A 2 25.00 -23.79 -8.74
N ALA A 3 25.75 -24.83 -9.13
CA ALA A 3 25.18 -26.16 -9.40
C ALA A 3 24.52 -26.85 -8.18
N LEU A 4 24.86 -26.44 -6.93
CA LEU A 4 24.15 -26.91 -5.74
C LEU A 4 22.83 -26.17 -5.54
N GLN A 5 22.77 -24.87 -5.90
CA GLN A 5 21.54 -24.08 -5.88
C GLN A 5 20.59 -24.53 -6.99
N GLU A 6 21.10 -24.90 -8.18
CA GLU A 6 20.28 -25.51 -9.25
C GLU A 6 19.73 -26.87 -8.83
N LEU A 7 20.53 -27.73 -8.19
CA LEU A 7 20.04 -28.98 -7.60
C LEU A 7 18.98 -28.73 -6.52
N GLU A 8 19.20 -27.75 -5.63
CA GLU A 8 18.25 -27.42 -4.58
C GLU A 8 16.93 -26.88 -5.16
N ASP A 9 16.99 -26.04 -6.20
CA ASP A 9 15.81 -25.54 -6.92
C ASP A 9 15.09 -26.63 -7.71
N ILE A 10 15.79 -27.59 -8.32
CA ILE A 10 15.19 -28.76 -8.99
C ILE A 10 14.47 -29.63 -7.96
N ILE A 11 15.11 -29.92 -6.83
CA ILE A 11 14.52 -30.68 -5.72
C ILE A 11 13.29 -29.95 -5.16
N ARG A 12 13.37 -28.63 -4.92
CA ARG A 12 12.22 -27.82 -4.47
C ARG A 12 11.07 -27.85 -5.49
N LYS A 13 11.35 -27.71 -6.80
CA LYS A 13 10.34 -27.71 -7.87
C LYS A 13 9.65 -29.06 -8.03
N GLU A 14 10.38 -30.18 -8.05
CA GLU A 14 9.73 -31.50 -8.18
C GLU A 14 9.06 -31.96 -6.86
N THR A 15 9.58 -31.64 -5.68
CA THR A 15 8.93 -32.04 -4.40
C THR A 15 7.58 -31.37 -4.15
N TYR A 16 7.40 -30.10 -4.54
CA TYR A 16 6.10 -29.40 -4.40
C TYR A 16 4.95 -30.04 -5.22
N HIS A 17 5.26 -30.87 -6.21
CA HIS A 17 4.26 -31.58 -7.03
C HIS A 17 3.96 -33.02 -6.55
N VAL A 18 4.68 -33.56 -5.56
CA VAL A 18 4.49 -34.95 -5.08
C VAL A 18 3.26 -35.09 -4.18
N VAL A 19 2.97 -34.09 -3.35
CA VAL A 19 1.94 -34.17 -2.29
C VAL A 19 0.51 -34.48 -2.80
N PRO A 20 0.03 -33.93 -3.93
CA PRO A 20 -1.39 -34.11 -4.33
C PRO A 20 -1.74 -35.41 -5.08
N ILE A 21 -0.77 -36.28 -5.46
CA ILE A 21 -1.00 -37.35 -6.46
C ILE A 21 -0.75 -38.77 -5.90
N MET A 22 -1.24 -39.04 -4.69
CA MET A 22 -1.08 -40.34 -4.01
C MET A 22 -2.19 -41.37 -4.29
N GLU A 23 -3.26 -41.00 -5.01
CA GLU A 23 -4.45 -41.86 -5.19
C GLU A 23 -4.53 -42.59 -6.54
N SER A 24 -3.52 -42.48 -7.42
CA SER A 24 -3.53 -43.15 -8.73
C SER A 24 -2.25 -43.91 -9.07
N ARG A 25 -2.37 -44.99 -9.84
CA ARG A 25 -1.21 -45.76 -10.36
C ARG A 25 -0.24 -44.89 -11.19
N GLN A 26 -0.74 -43.83 -11.84
CA GLN A 26 0.07 -42.89 -12.62
C GLN A 26 0.90 -41.96 -11.71
N GLY A 27 0.40 -41.62 -10.52
CA GLY A 27 1.18 -40.90 -9.51
C GLY A 27 2.45 -41.64 -9.11
N PHE A 28 2.34 -42.96 -8.89
CA PHE A 28 3.49 -43.80 -8.49
C PHE A 28 4.55 -43.95 -9.60
N THR A 29 4.15 -44.05 -10.88
CA THR A 29 5.10 -44.05 -12.00
C THR A 29 5.79 -42.70 -12.16
N ASN A 30 5.05 -41.60 -11.97
CA ASN A 30 5.61 -40.24 -12.05
C ASN A 30 6.57 -39.95 -10.89
N LEU A 31 6.26 -40.42 -9.68
CA LEU A 31 7.17 -40.36 -8.52
C LEU A 31 8.46 -41.17 -8.78
N THR A 32 8.33 -42.36 -9.36
CA THR A 32 9.50 -43.18 -9.70
C THR A 32 10.38 -42.49 -10.76
N ALA A 33 9.78 -41.83 -11.75
CA ALA A 33 10.49 -41.08 -12.77
C ALA A 33 11.20 -39.82 -12.23
N THR A 34 10.55 -39.04 -11.36
CA THR A 34 11.17 -37.86 -10.72
C THR A 34 12.32 -38.26 -9.78
N VAL A 35 12.14 -39.29 -8.96
CA VAL A 35 13.23 -39.86 -8.13
C VAL A 35 14.40 -40.35 -9.00
N GLN A 36 14.14 -40.94 -10.17
CA GLN A 36 15.19 -41.32 -11.13
C GLN A 36 15.92 -40.11 -11.73
N ARG A 37 15.21 -39.03 -12.11
CA ARG A 37 15.82 -37.78 -12.61
C ARG A 37 16.69 -37.10 -11.56
N ILE A 38 16.18 -36.94 -10.34
CA ILE A 38 16.93 -36.35 -9.22
C ILE A 38 18.17 -37.21 -8.94
N GLY A 39 18.05 -38.54 -9.00
CA GLY A 39 19.18 -39.47 -8.90
C GLY A 39 20.17 -39.40 -10.08
N GLN A 40 19.75 -39.00 -11.29
CA GLN A 40 20.62 -38.73 -12.43
C GLN A 40 21.36 -37.41 -12.26
N ALA A 41 20.64 -36.30 -12.07
CA ALA A 41 21.23 -34.97 -11.84
C ALA A 41 22.21 -34.96 -10.65
N GLY A 42 21.92 -35.72 -9.59
CA GLY A 42 22.83 -35.90 -8.45
C GLY A 42 24.13 -36.67 -8.78
N ARG A 43 24.11 -37.58 -9.76
CA ARG A 43 25.33 -38.24 -10.28
C ARG A 43 26.08 -37.30 -11.21
N ASP A 44 25.38 -36.64 -12.13
CA ASP A 44 25.98 -35.73 -13.12
C ASP A 44 26.71 -34.58 -12.43
N ALA A 45 26.15 -34.03 -11.34
CA ALA A 45 26.80 -33.01 -10.51
C ALA A 45 28.03 -33.54 -9.73
N VAL A 46 28.03 -34.81 -9.30
CA VAL A 46 29.19 -35.45 -8.65
C VAL A 46 30.32 -35.69 -9.66
N ASP A 47 29.99 -36.14 -10.88
CA ASP A 47 30.99 -36.38 -11.92
C ASP A 47 31.51 -35.06 -12.55
N TRP A 48 30.68 -34.02 -12.61
CA TRP A 48 31.12 -32.65 -12.89
C TRP A 48 32.07 -32.12 -11.79
N ALA A 49 31.74 -32.30 -10.51
CA ALA A 49 32.64 -31.92 -9.41
C ALA A 49 33.98 -32.70 -9.47
N ARG A 50 33.96 -33.98 -9.86
CA ARG A 50 35.16 -34.79 -10.12
C ARG A 50 35.93 -34.34 -11.37
N ALA A 51 35.28 -33.77 -12.38
CA ALA A 51 35.96 -33.13 -13.51
C ALA A 51 36.69 -31.88 -13.02
N CYS A 52 36.00 -30.91 -12.41
CA CYS A 52 36.63 -29.69 -11.91
C CYS A 52 37.75 -29.92 -10.88
N LEU A 53 37.68 -30.99 -10.08
CA LEU A 53 38.78 -31.38 -9.18
C LEU A 53 40.00 -31.96 -9.91
N ARG A 54 39.81 -32.65 -11.06
CA ARG A 54 40.91 -33.06 -11.95
C ARG A 54 41.49 -31.85 -12.68
N ASP A 55 40.64 -30.99 -13.25
CA ASP A 55 41.06 -29.75 -13.93
C ASP A 55 41.89 -28.85 -12.99
N GLN A 56 41.49 -28.72 -11.72
CA GLN A 56 42.27 -28.01 -10.70
C GLN A 56 43.58 -28.72 -10.32
N ALA A 57 43.63 -30.05 -10.31
CA ALA A 57 44.86 -30.80 -10.05
C ALA A 57 45.85 -30.67 -11.21
N GLU A 58 45.37 -30.73 -12.46
CA GLU A 58 46.17 -30.53 -13.67
C GLU A 58 46.66 -29.09 -13.79
N ALA A 59 45.81 -28.09 -13.52
CA ALA A 59 46.22 -26.69 -13.48
C ALA A 59 47.29 -26.41 -12.41
N ARG A 60 47.21 -27.05 -11.23
CA ARG A 60 48.27 -26.98 -10.20
C ARG A 60 49.55 -27.66 -10.68
N ALA A 61 49.48 -28.87 -11.22
CA ALA A 61 50.65 -29.58 -11.74
C ALA A 61 51.32 -28.84 -12.92
N LEU A 62 50.58 -28.05 -13.70
CA LEU A 62 51.12 -27.15 -14.72
C LEU A 62 51.78 -25.91 -14.10
N ALA A 63 51.18 -25.31 -13.06
CA ALA A 63 51.78 -24.20 -12.32
C ALA A 63 53.08 -24.61 -11.60
N ASP A 64 53.11 -25.79 -10.98
CA ASP A 64 54.30 -26.35 -10.33
C ASP A 64 55.42 -26.61 -11.34
N LYS A 65 55.09 -27.13 -12.53
CA LYS A 65 56.03 -27.27 -13.65
C LYS A 65 56.54 -25.93 -14.17
N ALA A 66 55.66 -24.92 -14.31
CA ALA A 66 56.06 -23.58 -14.72
C ALA A 66 57.02 -22.94 -13.69
N GLY A 67 56.74 -23.09 -12.39
CA GLY A 67 57.63 -22.63 -11.31
C GLY A 67 58.96 -23.39 -11.26
N ALA A 68 58.99 -24.67 -11.63
CA ALA A 68 60.24 -25.43 -11.77
C ALA A 68 61.07 -24.96 -12.97
N VAL A 69 60.44 -24.72 -14.13
CA VAL A 69 61.10 -24.16 -15.32
C VAL A 69 61.61 -22.74 -15.06
N GLN A 70 60.84 -21.89 -14.37
CA GLN A 70 61.30 -20.55 -13.99
C GLN A 70 62.55 -20.61 -13.09
N LYS A 71 62.59 -21.50 -12.09
CA LYS A 71 63.76 -21.67 -11.23
C LYS A 71 64.98 -22.25 -11.96
N ALA A 72 64.78 -23.10 -12.96
CA ALA A 72 65.86 -23.57 -13.83
C ALA A 72 66.43 -22.39 -14.64
N LEU A 73 65.57 -21.60 -15.29
CA LEU A 73 65.98 -20.41 -16.03
C LEU A 73 66.68 -19.37 -15.13
N GLU A 74 66.22 -19.16 -13.90
CA GLU A 74 66.88 -18.28 -12.92
C GLU A 74 68.29 -18.78 -12.53
N ALA A 75 68.49 -20.10 -12.47
CA ALA A 75 69.81 -20.71 -12.23
C ALA A 75 70.73 -20.61 -13.46
N ASP A 76 70.22 -20.93 -14.66
CA ASP A 76 70.94 -20.80 -15.93
C ASP A 76 71.42 -19.35 -16.15
N LEU A 77 70.57 -18.37 -15.83
CA LEU A 77 70.87 -16.94 -15.97
C LEU A 77 71.94 -16.48 -14.95
N LEU A 78 71.96 -17.08 -13.75
CA LEU A 78 73.06 -16.89 -12.78
C LEU A 78 74.37 -17.48 -13.29
N GLU A 79 74.38 -18.70 -13.81
CA GLU A 79 75.59 -19.33 -14.35
C GLU A 79 76.13 -18.56 -15.57
N LEU A 80 75.25 -18.06 -16.44
CA LEU A 80 75.63 -17.19 -17.55
C LEU A 80 76.19 -15.84 -17.08
N GLN A 81 75.69 -15.26 -15.98
CA GLN A 81 76.27 -14.04 -15.40
C GLN A 81 77.67 -14.27 -14.82
N ASP A 82 77.91 -15.40 -14.15
CA ASP A 82 79.23 -15.70 -13.60
C ASP A 82 80.24 -16.08 -14.69
N ARG A 83 79.84 -16.84 -15.72
CA ARG A 83 80.66 -17.06 -16.92
C ARG A 83 81.00 -15.74 -17.64
N LEU A 84 80.05 -14.80 -17.75
CA LEU A 84 80.31 -13.47 -18.32
C LEU A 84 81.35 -12.69 -17.49
N ARG A 85 81.27 -12.74 -16.16
CA ARG A 85 82.26 -12.12 -15.26
C ARG A 85 83.65 -12.76 -15.38
N GLU A 86 83.74 -14.05 -15.70
CA GLU A 86 85.02 -14.72 -15.97
C GLU A 86 85.60 -14.30 -17.32
N GLU A 87 84.80 -14.23 -18.38
CA GLU A 87 85.22 -13.69 -19.69
C GLU A 87 85.61 -12.20 -19.63
N GLU A 88 84.91 -11.38 -18.84
CA GLU A 88 85.30 -10.00 -18.56
C GLU A 88 86.67 -9.90 -17.85
N ARG A 89 86.97 -10.84 -16.94
CA ARG A 89 88.28 -10.92 -16.27
C ARG A 89 89.39 -11.40 -17.22
N LEU A 90 89.12 -12.42 -18.04
CA LEU A 90 90.08 -12.95 -19.02
C LEU A 90 90.39 -11.90 -20.09
N THR A 91 89.37 -11.20 -20.61
CA THR A 91 89.57 -10.12 -21.59
C THR A 91 90.21 -8.86 -20.98
N ALA A 92 90.02 -8.59 -19.67
CA ALA A 92 90.77 -7.55 -18.97
C ALA A 92 92.26 -7.91 -18.79
N ALA A 93 92.56 -9.17 -18.42
CA ALA A 93 93.93 -9.67 -18.32
C ALA A 93 94.65 -9.63 -19.68
N ALA A 94 94.00 -10.14 -20.74
CA ALA A 94 94.55 -10.11 -22.10
C ALA A 94 94.82 -8.69 -22.62
N ARG A 95 94.03 -7.68 -22.20
CA ARG A 95 94.32 -6.26 -22.48
C ARG A 95 95.55 -5.78 -21.72
N ALA A 96 95.68 -6.08 -20.43
CA ALA A 96 96.86 -5.72 -19.65
C ALA A 96 98.15 -6.35 -20.20
N ASP A 97 98.11 -7.60 -20.68
CA ASP A 97 99.23 -8.26 -21.35
C ASP A 97 99.53 -7.65 -22.74
N ALA A 98 98.50 -7.23 -23.48
CA ALA A 98 98.67 -6.53 -24.76
C ALA A 98 99.28 -5.12 -24.55
N ASP A 99 98.80 -4.35 -23.56
CA ASP A 99 99.32 -3.04 -23.20
C ASP A 99 100.77 -3.14 -22.68
N ALA A 100 101.07 -4.15 -21.87
CA ALA A 100 102.44 -4.45 -21.43
C ALA A 100 103.36 -4.86 -22.58
N SER A 101 102.83 -5.59 -23.57
CA SER A 101 103.58 -5.97 -24.78
C SER A 101 103.83 -4.76 -25.69
N HIS A 102 102.84 -3.89 -25.87
CA HIS A 102 103.00 -2.65 -26.61
C HIS A 102 103.94 -1.67 -25.88
N GLY A 103 103.96 -1.66 -24.55
CA GLY A 103 104.97 -0.93 -23.76
C GLY A 103 106.40 -1.42 -24.00
N ARG A 104 106.61 -2.74 -24.12
CA ARG A 104 107.91 -3.33 -24.52
C ARG A 104 108.27 -2.95 -25.96
N GLU A 105 107.30 -2.95 -26.86
CA GLU A 105 107.46 -2.58 -28.26
C GLU A 105 107.83 -1.09 -28.42
N GLN A 106 107.17 -0.19 -27.69
CA GLN A 106 107.53 1.24 -27.62
C GLN A 106 108.94 1.44 -27.04
N ALA A 107 109.32 0.71 -25.97
CA ALA A 107 110.68 0.77 -25.44
C ALA A 107 111.74 0.27 -26.44
N ALA A 108 111.42 -0.78 -27.22
CA ALA A 108 112.27 -1.27 -28.29
C ALA A 108 112.37 -0.27 -29.46
N LEU A 109 111.29 0.46 -29.77
CA LEU A 109 111.30 1.54 -30.77
C LEU A 109 112.16 2.72 -30.32
N VAL A 110 112.08 3.14 -29.05
CA VAL A 110 112.96 4.17 -28.47
C VAL A 110 114.43 3.72 -28.54
N LEU A 111 114.75 2.48 -28.15
CA LEU A 111 116.10 1.92 -28.31
C LEU A 111 116.56 1.88 -29.77
N LEU A 112 115.66 1.59 -30.72
CA LEU A 112 115.98 1.64 -32.16
C LEU A 112 116.20 3.08 -32.65
N GLU A 113 115.52 4.08 -32.10
CA GLU A 113 115.77 5.49 -32.40
C GLU A 113 117.07 6.01 -31.77
N GLU A 114 117.40 5.57 -30.56
CA GLU A 114 118.71 5.81 -29.93
C GLU A 114 119.84 5.17 -30.76
N LEU A 115 119.71 3.91 -31.16
CA LEU A 115 120.68 3.23 -32.02
C LEU A 115 120.76 3.86 -33.43
N ARG A 116 119.66 4.37 -33.98
CA ARG A 116 119.67 5.16 -35.23
C ARG A 116 120.40 6.49 -35.06
N ALA A 117 120.18 7.18 -33.93
CA ALA A 117 120.90 8.39 -33.58
C ALA A 117 122.40 8.11 -33.36
N GLU A 118 122.77 6.99 -32.76
CA GLU A 118 124.17 6.55 -32.65
C GLU A 118 124.79 6.19 -34.01
N MET A 119 124.06 5.51 -34.89
CA MET A 119 124.49 5.28 -36.27
C MET A 119 124.66 6.59 -37.05
N GLN A 120 123.82 7.61 -36.80
CA GLN A 120 124.02 8.95 -37.37
C GLN A 120 125.21 9.69 -36.73
N ARG A 121 125.45 9.56 -35.41
CA ARG A 121 126.65 10.06 -34.72
C ARG A 121 127.92 9.39 -35.26
N GLN A 122 127.88 8.10 -35.60
CA GLN A 122 129.01 7.39 -36.21
C GLN A 122 129.21 7.76 -37.69
N ARG A 123 128.14 7.89 -38.49
CA ARG A 123 128.23 8.39 -39.87
C ARG A 123 128.80 9.80 -39.94
N THR A 124 128.28 10.73 -39.14
CA THR A 124 128.83 12.10 -39.06
C THR A 124 130.25 12.15 -38.48
N ARG A 125 130.67 11.15 -37.69
CA ARG A 125 132.07 10.98 -37.25
C ARG A 125 132.98 10.45 -38.35
N ALA A 126 132.47 9.60 -39.25
CA ALA A 126 133.20 9.14 -40.44
C ALA A 126 133.29 10.25 -41.51
N GLU A 127 132.20 10.98 -41.77
CA GLU A 127 132.15 12.12 -42.70
C GLU A 127 133.10 13.25 -42.26
N ARG A 128 133.27 13.46 -40.95
CA ARG A 128 134.28 14.39 -40.38
C ARG A 128 135.72 13.89 -40.49
N LEU A 129 135.95 12.61 -40.76
CA LEU A 129 137.28 12.05 -41.03
C LEU A 129 137.62 12.03 -42.54
N SER A 130 136.63 12.12 -43.42
CA SER A 130 136.82 12.17 -44.88
C SER A 130 136.88 13.60 -45.47
N ALA A 131 137.08 14.64 -44.64
CA ALA A 131 136.87 16.04 -45.03
C ALA A 131 138.01 17.01 -44.64
N LEU A 132 139.27 16.57 -44.73
CA LEU A 132 140.46 17.44 -44.66
C LEU A 132 141.40 17.18 -45.85
N PRO A 133 141.92 18.21 -46.56
CA PRO A 133 142.58 18.03 -47.84
C PRO A 133 144.12 17.98 -47.78
N GLY A 134 144.69 16.98 -48.48
CA GLY A 134 145.96 17.08 -49.20
C GLY A 134 147.27 16.97 -48.41
N LEU A 135 148.09 15.99 -48.80
CA LEU A 135 149.55 16.11 -48.94
C LEU A 135 150.05 15.00 -49.89
N HIS A 136 151.20 15.19 -50.52
CA HIS A 136 151.74 14.33 -51.58
C HIS A 136 153.27 14.42 -51.57
N GLU A 137 153.99 13.30 -51.62
CA GLU A 137 155.45 13.12 -51.83
C GLU A 137 155.73 11.62 -51.52
N GLN A 138 156.38 10.77 -52.34
CA GLN A 138 157.67 10.89 -53.06
C GLN A 138 158.82 11.27 -52.09
N GLY A 139 159.76 10.40 -51.70
CA GLY A 139 160.18 9.11 -52.24
C GLY A 139 161.67 9.18 -52.57
N LEU A 140 162.48 8.20 -52.12
CA LEU A 140 163.93 8.21 -52.36
C LEU A 140 164.47 6.86 -52.83
N GLN A 141 165.35 6.94 -53.82
CA GLN A 141 166.18 5.84 -54.30
C GLN A 141 167.59 5.95 -53.75
N GLY A 142 168.30 4.82 -53.75
CA GLY A 142 169.64 4.78 -54.33
C GLY A 142 170.80 4.49 -53.40
N GLN A 143 171.78 3.77 -53.94
CA GLN A 143 173.19 4.01 -53.69
C GLN A 143 173.96 3.95 -55.02
N GLN A 144 175.02 4.74 -55.08
CA GLN A 144 175.93 4.94 -56.23
C GLN A 144 177.11 3.96 -56.08
N GLY A 145 177.98 3.68 -57.05
CA GLY A 145 178.18 4.21 -58.41
C GLY A 145 179.68 4.04 -58.78
N GLY A 146 180.13 4.63 -59.89
CA GLY A 146 181.57 4.82 -60.17
C GLY A 146 182.26 3.79 -61.06
N GLU A 147 182.67 4.24 -62.24
CA GLU A 147 183.79 3.71 -63.03
C GLU A 147 185.13 4.19 -62.40
N GLY A 148 186.33 3.67 -62.70
CA GLY A 148 186.76 2.65 -63.66
C GLY A 148 188.30 2.47 -63.62
N GLU A 149 188.90 2.07 -64.75
CA GLU A 149 190.35 1.85 -64.98
C GLU A 149 190.98 0.52 -64.44
N ALA A 150 192.24 0.26 -64.82
CA ALA A 150 192.63 -1.07 -65.32
C ALA A 150 193.81 -1.81 -64.62
N ASP A 151 193.89 -3.12 -64.94
CA ASP A 151 195.03 -4.04 -64.82
C ASP A 151 195.71 -4.30 -63.45
N ALA A 152 195.08 -5.18 -62.67
CA ALA A 152 195.74 -6.36 -62.07
C ALA A 152 194.74 -7.52 -61.91
N ARG A 153 195.16 -8.79 -62.08
CA ARG A 153 194.21 -9.93 -62.25
C ARG A 153 194.39 -11.07 -61.23
N ARG A 154 193.30 -11.83 -61.02
CA ARG A 154 193.19 -13.29 -60.68
C ARG A 154 192.83 -13.81 -59.28
N LEU A 155 192.68 -13.04 -58.20
CA LEU A 155 192.48 -13.64 -56.85
C LEU A 155 191.08 -13.64 -56.21
N SER A 156 190.06 -12.97 -56.78
CA SER A 156 188.77 -12.74 -56.09
C SER A 156 187.53 -13.29 -56.85
N ARG A 157 187.33 -14.62 -56.86
CA ARG A 157 186.13 -15.24 -57.48
C ARG A 157 185.28 -16.16 -56.58
N LEU A 158 185.78 -16.64 -55.44
CA LEU A 158 185.11 -17.68 -54.64
C LEU A 158 184.21 -17.18 -53.49
N SER A 159 183.96 -15.87 -53.39
CA SER A 159 183.28 -15.26 -52.23
C SER A 159 181.90 -14.64 -52.51
N ARG A 160 181.33 -14.84 -53.71
CA ARG A 160 180.05 -14.20 -54.12
C ARG A 160 178.89 -15.17 -54.38
N GLU A 161 179.12 -16.47 -54.24
CA GLU A 161 178.11 -17.50 -54.56
C GLU A 161 177.33 -17.97 -53.32
N GLN A 162 177.73 -17.56 -52.11
CA GLN A 162 177.06 -17.93 -50.86
C GLN A 162 175.95 -16.95 -50.47
N ASP A 163 176.22 -15.64 -50.52
CA ASP A 163 175.28 -14.58 -50.11
C ASP A 163 173.92 -14.66 -50.84
N LEU A 164 173.94 -14.97 -52.15
CA LEU A 164 172.74 -15.09 -53.00
C LEU A 164 171.82 -16.28 -52.63
N ALA A 165 172.27 -17.23 -51.82
CA ALA A 165 171.48 -18.38 -51.41
C ALA A 165 170.48 -18.05 -50.28
N GLU A 166 170.84 -17.14 -49.38
CA GLU A 166 170.05 -16.83 -48.19
C GLU A 166 168.85 -15.91 -48.51
N GLU A 167 169.04 -14.92 -49.38
CA GLU A 167 167.93 -14.04 -49.86
C GLU A 167 166.82 -14.86 -50.55
N LEU A 168 167.21 -15.88 -51.34
CA LEU A 168 166.29 -16.79 -52.02
C LEU A 168 165.53 -17.76 -51.09
N ALA A 169 165.93 -17.87 -49.82
CA ALA A 169 165.15 -18.56 -48.79
C ALA A 169 164.08 -17.62 -48.20
N HIS A 170 164.47 -16.40 -47.83
CA HIS A 170 163.57 -15.44 -47.17
C HIS A 170 162.34 -15.07 -48.01
N VAL A 171 162.51 -14.86 -49.33
CA VAL A 171 161.40 -14.55 -50.24
C VAL A 171 160.37 -15.69 -50.35
N LYS A 172 160.81 -16.96 -50.21
CA LYS A 172 159.90 -18.12 -50.25
C LYS A 172 159.06 -18.23 -48.99
N GLU A 173 159.63 -17.90 -47.83
CA GLU A 173 158.92 -17.89 -46.55
C GLU A 173 157.83 -16.81 -46.52
N LEU A 174 158.14 -15.61 -47.04
CA LEU A 174 157.17 -14.51 -47.19
C LEU A 174 156.02 -14.86 -48.14
N LEU A 175 156.32 -15.49 -49.30
CA LEU A 175 155.26 -15.97 -50.19
C LEU A 175 154.35 -16.97 -49.50
N ARG A 176 154.93 -17.92 -48.74
CA ARG A 176 154.18 -18.91 -47.98
C ARG A 176 153.22 -18.27 -46.96
N SER A 177 153.71 -17.33 -46.15
CA SER A 177 152.85 -16.68 -45.15
C SER A 177 151.70 -15.91 -45.81
N THR A 178 151.94 -15.23 -46.95
CA THR A 178 150.85 -14.51 -47.66
C THR A 178 149.78 -15.44 -48.24
N TYR A 179 150.12 -16.67 -48.64
CA TYR A 179 149.11 -17.66 -49.04
C TYR A 179 148.33 -18.20 -47.84
N GLU A 180 149.00 -18.45 -46.71
CA GLU A 180 148.34 -18.91 -45.47
C GLU A 180 147.37 -17.82 -44.91
N ASP A 181 147.73 -16.53 -45.03
CA ASP A 181 146.84 -15.39 -44.72
C ASP A 181 145.65 -15.28 -45.69
N GLN A 182 145.86 -15.44 -47.00
CA GLN A 182 144.77 -15.43 -47.99
C GLN A 182 143.75 -16.54 -47.71
N ASP A 183 144.23 -17.74 -47.39
CA ASP A 183 143.38 -18.88 -47.07
C ASP A 183 142.61 -18.67 -45.75
N ALA A 184 143.23 -18.04 -44.75
CA ALA A 184 142.57 -17.62 -43.51
C ALA A 184 141.48 -16.56 -43.75
N ILE A 185 141.71 -15.59 -44.65
CA ILE A 185 140.72 -14.58 -45.04
C ILE A 185 139.55 -15.24 -45.79
N ALA A 186 139.82 -16.15 -46.73
CA ALA A 186 138.78 -16.88 -47.47
C ALA A 186 137.87 -17.70 -46.54
N ARG A 187 138.44 -18.38 -45.53
CA ARG A 187 137.70 -19.12 -44.50
C ARG A 187 136.86 -18.21 -43.59
N ARG A 188 137.36 -17.01 -43.26
CA ARG A 188 136.59 -15.99 -42.51
C ARG A 188 135.43 -15.43 -43.35
N ALA A 189 135.65 -15.19 -44.65
CA ALA A 189 134.62 -14.72 -45.57
C ALA A 189 133.52 -15.77 -45.79
N SER A 190 133.86 -17.06 -45.97
CA SER A 190 132.85 -18.12 -46.13
C SER A 190 132.04 -18.34 -44.84
N PHE A 191 132.68 -18.25 -43.67
CA PHE A 191 131.96 -18.29 -42.38
C PHE A 191 131.05 -17.07 -42.18
N ALA A 192 131.51 -15.86 -42.58
CA ALA A 192 130.69 -14.65 -42.55
C ALA A 192 129.48 -14.75 -43.49
N ASN A 193 129.64 -15.29 -44.69
CA ASN A 193 128.56 -15.51 -45.64
C ASN A 193 127.56 -16.57 -45.13
N LEU A 194 128.03 -17.68 -44.55
CA LEU A 194 127.17 -18.67 -43.89
C LEU A 194 126.39 -18.06 -42.73
N ARG A 195 126.99 -17.15 -41.95
CA ARG A 195 126.30 -16.43 -40.88
C ARG A 195 125.31 -15.39 -41.41
N ALA A 196 125.64 -14.69 -42.49
CA ALA A 196 124.73 -13.75 -43.15
C ALA A 196 123.50 -14.47 -43.72
N ASN A 197 123.68 -15.60 -44.40
CA ASN A 197 122.58 -16.41 -44.92
C ASN A 197 121.65 -16.89 -43.80
N LYS A 198 122.20 -17.42 -42.69
CA LYS A 198 121.39 -17.78 -41.51
C LYS A 198 120.62 -16.61 -40.93
N LEU A 199 121.25 -15.44 -40.79
CA LEU A 199 120.55 -14.23 -40.33
C LEU A 199 119.45 -13.79 -41.30
N THR A 200 119.61 -13.98 -42.62
CA THR A 200 118.53 -13.71 -43.59
C THR A 200 117.42 -14.75 -43.55
N GLU A 201 117.71 -16.02 -43.27
CA GLU A 201 116.72 -17.07 -43.04
C GLU A 201 115.93 -16.84 -41.74
N GLU A 202 116.62 -16.48 -40.66
CA GLU A 202 116.03 -16.09 -39.36
C GLU A 202 115.16 -14.84 -39.49
N LEU A 203 115.62 -13.80 -40.21
CA LEU A 203 114.80 -12.61 -40.51
C LEU A 203 113.59 -12.93 -41.39
N ALA A 204 113.73 -13.78 -42.42
CA ALA A 204 112.61 -14.20 -43.25
C ALA A 204 111.56 -14.98 -42.45
N ALA A 205 112.00 -15.86 -41.54
CA ALA A 205 111.13 -16.58 -40.61
C ALA A 205 110.42 -15.62 -39.63
N ALA A 206 111.13 -14.65 -39.07
CA ALA A 206 110.54 -13.63 -38.19
C ALA A 206 109.51 -12.75 -38.92
N HIS A 207 109.81 -12.31 -40.15
CA HIS A 207 108.86 -11.58 -40.98
C HIS A 207 107.61 -12.43 -41.33
N ALA A 208 107.78 -13.73 -41.60
CA ALA A 208 106.66 -14.64 -41.82
C ALA A 208 105.80 -14.83 -40.56
N ALA A 209 106.43 -14.97 -39.38
CA ALA A 209 105.74 -15.06 -38.10
C ALA A 209 104.92 -13.78 -37.81
N HIS A 210 105.54 -12.61 -37.88
CA HIS A 210 104.84 -11.33 -37.69
C HIS A 210 103.72 -11.10 -38.72
N ALA A 211 103.87 -11.57 -39.97
CA ALA A 211 102.81 -11.50 -40.97
C ALA A 211 101.61 -12.43 -40.65
N LEU A 212 101.83 -13.53 -39.95
CA LEU A 212 100.75 -14.38 -39.42
C LEU A 212 100.11 -13.75 -38.17
N GLU A 213 100.92 -13.29 -37.21
CA GLU A 213 100.45 -12.60 -36.00
C GLU A 213 99.60 -11.38 -36.34
N ALA A 214 100.02 -10.56 -37.31
CA ALA A 214 99.26 -9.41 -37.79
C ALA A 214 97.90 -9.81 -38.38
N ARG A 215 97.82 -10.92 -39.12
CA ARG A 215 96.54 -11.45 -39.65
C ARG A 215 95.65 -12.03 -38.55
N HIS A 216 96.23 -12.71 -37.56
CA HIS A 216 95.47 -13.18 -36.39
C HIS A 216 94.93 -12.00 -35.57
N LYS A 217 95.72 -10.94 -35.38
CA LYS A 217 95.27 -9.69 -34.75
C LYS A 217 94.17 -8.99 -35.55
N GLU A 218 94.36 -8.81 -36.85
CA GLU A 218 93.36 -8.17 -37.74
C GLU A 218 92.02 -8.93 -37.73
N ASN A 219 92.07 -10.27 -37.69
CA ASN A 219 90.85 -11.09 -37.55
C ASN A 219 90.24 -10.99 -36.15
N ALA A 220 91.02 -11.07 -35.08
CA ALA A 220 90.52 -10.87 -33.72
C ALA A 220 89.91 -9.47 -33.51
N GLU A 221 90.44 -8.43 -34.16
CA GLU A 221 89.89 -7.08 -34.17
C GLU A 221 88.58 -6.99 -34.98
N ARG A 222 88.49 -7.69 -36.12
CA ARG A 222 87.23 -7.85 -36.88
C ARG A 222 86.15 -8.55 -36.05
N ASP A 223 86.51 -9.63 -35.36
CA ASP A 223 85.58 -10.47 -34.61
C ASP A 223 85.12 -9.76 -33.33
N ALA A 224 86.04 -9.12 -32.59
CA ALA A 224 85.69 -8.23 -31.48
C ALA A 224 84.85 -7.02 -31.94
N GLY A 225 85.09 -6.52 -33.15
CA GLY A 225 84.30 -5.45 -33.77
C GLY A 225 82.88 -5.90 -34.17
N GLN A 226 82.69 -7.16 -34.56
CA GLN A 226 81.37 -7.76 -34.79
C GLN A 226 80.65 -7.98 -33.46
N LEU A 227 81.28 -8.66 -32.50
CA LEU A 227 80.71 -8.94 -31.17
C LEU A 227 80.28 -7.68 -30.43
N ARG A 228 80.99 -6.55 -30.57
CA ARG A 228 80.54 -5.26 -30.02
C ARG A 228 79.25 -4.76 -30.64
N ARG A 229 79.11 -4.83 -31.97
CA ARG A 229 77.87 -4.43 -32.67
C ARG A 229 76.71 -5.36 -32.31
N ASP A 230 76.97 -6.66 -32.19
CA ASP A 230 75.97 -7.62 -31.76
C ASP A 230 75.53 -7.34 -30.32
N LEU A 231 76.45 -7.02 -29.40
CA LEU A 231 76.13 -6.59 -28.04
C LEU A 231 75.36 -5.25 -28.00
N GLU A 232 75.69 -4.28 -28.85
CA GLU A 232 74.94 -3.02 -29.00
C GLU A 232 73.50 -3.28 -29.49
N VAL A 233 73.33 -4.17 -30.49
CA VAL A 233 72.01 -4.61 -30.98
C VAL A 233 71.24 -5.35 -29.89
N ARG A 234 71.85 -6.31 -29.18
CA ARG A 234 71.20 -7.02 -28.06
C ARG A 234 70.84 -6.08 -26.91
N ALA A 235 71.65 -5.07 -26.61
CA ALA A 235 71.33 -4.06 -25.61
C ALA A 235 70.12 -3.21 -26.03
N ALA A 236 70.03 -2.83 -27.31
CA ALA A 236 68.87 -2.13 -27.86
C ALA A 236 67.61 -3.00 -27.86
N GLU A 237 67.71 -4.29 -28.21
CA GLU A 237 66.62 -5.27 -28.09
C GLU A 237 66.13 -5.41 -26.64
N VAL A 238 67.05 -5.55 -25.67
CA VAL A 238 66.71 -5.65 -24.25
C VAL A 238 66.02 -4.38 -23.75
N GLN A 239 66.50 -3.19 -24.13
CA GLN A 239 65.83 -1.92 -23.78
C GLN A 239 64.44 -1.81 -24.43
N ALA A 240 64.28 -2.24 -25.68
CA ALA A 240 62.97 -2.27 -26.35
C ALA A 240 62.00 -3.25 -25.69
N LEU A 241 62.47 -4.43 -25.27
CA LEU A 241 61.68 -5.41 -24.53
C LEU A 241 61.33 -4.93 -23.12
N GLN A 242 62.23 -4.24 -22.43
CA GLN A 242 61.95 -3.59 -21.13
C GLN A 242 60.85 -2.53 -21.28
N ALA A 243 60.96 -1.64 -22.26
CA ALA A 243 59.92 -0.64 -22.56
C ALA A 243 58.57 -1.27 -22.92
N GLN A 244 58.56 -2.40 -23.63
CA GLN A 244 57.34 -3.17 -23.92
C GLN A 244 56.75 -3.84 -22.66
N LEU A 245 57.59 -4.36 -21.76
CA LEU A 245 57.15 -4.93 -20.48
C LEU A 245 56.57 -3.86 -19.55
N ASP A 246 57.18 -2.68 -19.47
CA ASP A 246 56.67 -1.59 -18.63
C ASP A 246 55.38 -0.97 -19.20
N ALA A 247 55.30 -0.75 -20.52
CA ALA A 247 54.03 -0.42 -21.17
C ALA A 247 52.97 -1.53 -21.00
N GLY A 248 53.38 -2.79 -20.88
CA GLY A 248 52.51 -3.92 -20.52
C GLY A 248 52.00 -3.84 -19.09
N ARG A 249 52.88 -3.54 -18.12
CA ARG A 249 52.55 -3.33 -16.70
C ARG A 249 51.58 -2.17 -16.50
N GLU A 250 51.80 -1.03 -17.15
CA GLU A 250 50.89 0.11 -17.10
C GLU A 250 49.49 -0.23 -17.63
N ARG A 251 49.41 -0.97 -18.75
CA ARG A 251 48.12 -1.44 -19.32
C ARG A 251 47.43 -2.43 -18.38
N ALA A 252 48.18 -3.35 -17.77
CA ALA A 252 47.64 -4.27 -16.77
C ALA A 252 47.08 -3.51 -15.56
N GLU A 253 47.82 -2.54 -15.00
CA GLU A 253 47.33 -1.68 -13.93
C GLU A 253 46.07 -0.88 -14.30
N GLN A 254 45.99 -0.36 -15.52
CA GLN A 254 44.81 0.35 -16.02
C GLN A 254 43.59 -0.58 -16.12
N GLN A 255 43.78 -1.80 -16.63
CA GLN A 255 42.74 -2.83 -16.64
C GLN A 255 42.33 -3.22 -15.21
N ASP A 256 43.27 -3.36 -14.29
CA ASP A 256 43.01 -3.69 -12.88
C ASP A 256 42.18 -2.60 -12.18
N LYS A 257 42.48 -1.32 -12.46
CA LYS A 257 41.69 -0.16 -11.99
C LYS A 257 40.27 -0.20 -12.56
N LEU A 258 40.11 -0.50 -13.85
CA LEU A 258 38.79 -0.65 -14.50
C LEU A 258 37.99 -1.85 -13.95
N VAL A 259 38.63 -2.98 -13.67
CA VAL A 259 37.99 -4.17 -13.07
C VAL A 259 37.53 -3.89 -11.64
N ARG A 260 38.35 -3.20 -10.83
CA ARG A 260 37.96 -2.75 -9.47
C ARG A 260 36.77 -1.79 -9.52
N GLU A 261 36.76 -0.85 -10.46
CA GLU A 261 35.60 0.02 -10.71
C GLU A 261 34.36 -0.76 -11.17
N ALA A 262 34.52 -1.75 -12.07
CA ALA A 262 33.43 -2.59 -12.53
C ALA A 262 32.80 -3.39 -11.37
N GLY A 263 33.61 -4.00 -10.51
CA GLY A 263 33.13 -4.70 -9.31
C GLY A 263 32.40 -3.76 -8.33
N LEU A 264 32.92 -2.55 -8.09
CA LEU A 264 32.24 -1.55 -7.26
C LEU A 264 30.92 -1.04 -7.88
N ARG A 265 30.80 -1.02 -9.21
CA ARG A 265 29.55 -0.73 -9.92
C ARG A 265 28.58 -1.92 -9.81
N GLU A 266 29.07 -3.15 -9.95
CA GLU A 266 28.27 -4.37 -9.83
C GLU A 266 27.69 -4.53 -8.43
N ASP A 267 28.49 -4.35 -7.37
CA ASP A 267 27.99 -4.41 -5.97
C ASP A 267 26.96 -3.33 -5.66
N ARG A 268 27.03 -2.16 -6.31
CA ARG A 268 25.97 -1.13 -6.23
C ARG A 268 24.71 -1.53 -6.97
N LEU A 269 24.82 -2.28 -8.06
CA LEU A 269 23.67 -2.83 -8.81
C LEU A 269 23.03 -4.02 -8.07
N ARG A 270 23.83 -4.95 -7.55
CA ARG A 270 23.38 -6.06 -6.68
C ARG A 270 22.58 -5.54 -5.49
N LYS A 271 23.14 -4.58 -4.73
CA LYS A 271 22.44 -3.95 -3.59
C LYS A 271 21.16 -3.20 -3.97
N ARG A 272 21.03 -2.73 -5.22
CA ARG A 272 19.78 -2.16 -5.76
C ARG A 272 18.79 -3.25 -6.18
N ALA A 273 19.26 -4.35 -6.77
CA ALA A 273 18.44 -5.52 -7.07
C ALA A 273 17.85 -6.13 -5.79
N ASP A 274 18.66 -6.32 -4.73
CA ASP A 274 18.21 -6.78 -3.41
C ASP A 274 17.11 -5.87 -2.82
N GLN A 275 17.26 -4.56 -2.99
CA GLN A 275 16.29 -3.56 -2.51
C GLN A 275 14.98 -3.60 -3.31
N LEU A 276 15.06 -3.73 -4.64
CA LEU A 276 13.89 -3.86 -5.52
C LEU A 276 13.17 -5.19 -5.30
N GLN A 277 13.90 -6.30 -5.16
CA GLN A 277 13.32 -7.61 -4.87
C GLN A 277 12.56 -7.58 -3.54
N ARG A 278 13.14 -6.99 -2.47
CA ARG A 278 12.44 -6.80 -1.19
C ARG A 278 11.24 -5.84 -1.28
N GLN A 279 11.15 -4.99 -2.31
CA GLN A 279 9.95 -4.19 -2.58
C GLN A 279 8.89 -5.01 -3.31
N VAL A 280 9.28 -5.87 -4.27
CA VAL A 280 8.40 -6.83 -4.95
C VAL A 280 7.81 -7.82 -3.96
N GLU A 281 8.63 -8.49 -3.14
CA GLU A 281 8.20 -9.44 -2.09
C GLU A 281 7.15 -8.81 -1.14
N ARG A 282 7.34 -7.53 -0.77
CA ARG A 282 6.36 -6.78 0.05
C ARG A 282 5.09 -6.44 -0.72
N GLY A 283 5.19 -6.13 -2.01
CA GLY A 283 4.05 -5.91 -2.90
C GLY A 283 3.22 -7.18 -3.08
N GLU A 284 3.86 -8.34 -3.23
CA GLU A 284 3.22 -9.66 -3.33
C GLU A 284 2.53 -10.04 -2.02
N GLN A 285 3.16 -9.80 -0.87
CA GLN A 285 2.54 -9.97 0.46
C GLN A 285 1.32 -9.05 0.65
N GLN A 286 1.36 -7.82 0.15
CA GLN A 286 0.21 -6.91 0.17
C GLN A 286 -0.89 -7.35 -0.80
N ALA A 287 -0.54 -7.80 -2.02
CA ALA A 287 -1.50 -8.27 -3.01
C ALA A 287 -2.24 -9.52 -2.54
N THR A 288 -1.53 -10.51 -1.98
CA THR A 288 -2.12 -11.74 -1.42
C THR A 288 -2.99 -11.45 -0.20
N ALA A 289 -2.59 -10.55 0.70
CA ALA A 289 -3.44 -10.11 1.79
C ALA A 289 -4.71 -9.38 1.31
N LEU A 290 -4.61 -8.57 0.25
CA LEU A 290 -5.77 -7.91 -0.37
C LEU A 290 -6.70 -8.91 -1.07
N GLN A 291 -6.16 -9.94 -1.73
CA GLN A 291 -6.95 -11.04 -2.32
C GLN A 291 -7.76 -11.77 -1.23
N GLN A 292 -7.13 -12.18 -0.13
CA GLN A 292 -7.82 -12.82 1.00
C GLN A 292 -8.92 -11.94 1.59
N LEU A 293 -8.71 -10.61 1.67
CA LEU A 293 -9.72 -9.66 2.14
C LEU A 293 -10.87 -9.46 1.13
N LEU A 294 -10.64 -9.65 -0.17
CA LEU A 294 -11.68 -9.64 -1.20
C LEU A 294 -12.50 -10.95 -1.17
N GLU A 295 -11.84 -12.10 -1.03
CA GLU A 295 -12.49 -13.41 -0.87
C GLU A 295 -13.40 -13.44 0.37
N GLN A 296 -12.91 -12.97 1.52
CA GLN A 296 -13.71 -12.83 2.75
C GLN A 296 -14.90 -11.86 2.60
N ARG A 297 -14.82 -10.87 1.70
CA ARG A 297 -15.93 -9.98 1.39
C ARG A 297 -16.95 -10.65 0.47
N ALA A 298 -16.49 -11.34 -0.57
CA ALA A 298 -17.34 -12.11 -1.48
C ALA A 298 -18.15 -13.16 -0.71
N GLN A 299 -17.50 -13.93 0.17
CA GLN A 299 -18.17 -14.90 1.05
C GLN A 299 -19.27 -14.25 1.90
N ARG A 300 -19.00 -13.11 2.55
CA ARG A 300 -20.00 -12.36 3.35
C ARG A 300 -21.12 -11.78 2.50
N GLU A 301 -20.85 -11.38 1.26
CA GLU A 301 -21.90 -10.98 0.33
C GLU A 301 -22.78 -12.16 -0.10
N GLU A 302 -22.21 -13.34 -0.33
CA GLU A 302 -22.97 -14.55 -0.65
C GLU A 302 -23.82 -15.03 0.54
N GLU A 303 -23.26 -15.05 1.75
CA GLU A 303 -24.00 -15.27 3.00
C GLU A 303 -25.15 -14.27 3.17
N GLY A 304 -24.87 -12.97 2.95
CA GLY A 304 -25.87 -11.91 3.03
C GLY A 304 -26.98 -12.05 1.97
N ARG A 305 -26.64 -12.40 0.73
CA ARG A 305 -27.59 -12.67 -0.36
C ARG A 305 -28.47 -13.88 -0.03
N ALA A 306 -27.89 -14.95 0.52
CA ALA A 306 -28.64 -16.13 0.96
C ALA A 306 -29.61 -15.81 2.12
N GLN A 307 -29.17 -15.03 3.12
CA GLN A 307 -30.03 -14.57 4.22
C GLN A 307 -31.18 -13.69 3.71
N LEU A 308 -30.92 -12.79 2.75
CA LEU A 308 -31.95 -11.97 2.12
C LEU A 308 -32.98 -12.83 1.36
N GLN A 309 -32.55 -13.83 0.58
CA GLN A 309 -33.46 -14.75 -0.12
C GLN A 309 -34.36 -15.52 0.86
N VAL A 310 -33.83 -15.97 2.00
CA VAL A 310 -34.64 -16.62 3.05
C VAL A 310 -35.67 -15.62 3.62
N ALA A 311 -35.25 -14.40 3.95
CA ALA A 311 -36.14 -13.36 4.47
C ALA A 311 -37.23 -12.96 3.45
N GLU A 312 -36.92 -12.89 2.16
CA GLU A 312 -37.89 -12.63 1.09
C GLU A 312 -38.93 -13.76 0.98
N LEU A 313 -38.50 -15.03 1.07
CA LEU A 313 -39.40 -16.18 1.07
C LEU A 313 -40.30 -16.21 2.32
N GLU A 314 -39.78 -15.84 3.48
CA GLU A 314 -40.58 -15.70 4.71
C GLU A 314 -41.57 -14.55 4.63
N LEU A 315 -41.14 -13.38 4.14
CA LEU A 315 -42.01 -12.21 3.96
C LEU A 315 -43.07 -12.47 2.88
N ALA A 316 -42.77 -13.27 1.85
CA ALA A 316 -43.75 -13.77 0.89
C ALA A 316 -44.75 -14.77 1.52
N ARG A 317 -44.32 -15.65 2.42
CA ARG A 317 -45.21 -16.53 3.21
C ARG A 317 -46.13 -15.70 4.12
N GLN A 318 -45.59 -14.72 4.85
CA GLN A 318 -46.35 -13.80 5.70
C GLN A 318 -47.38 -12.99 4.90
N ARG A 319 -46.99 -12.43 3.74
CA ARG A 319 -47.93 -11.73 2.83
C ARG A 319 -49.08 -12.64 2.37
N ARG A 320 -48.81 -13.91 2.04
CA ARG A 320 -49.86 -14.90 1.70
C ARG A 320 -50.79 -15.20 2.88
N GLN A 321 -50.23 -15.30 4.10
CA GLN A 321 -51.02 -15.48 5.33
C GLN A 321 -51.90 -14.27 5.63
N MET A 322 -51.37 -13.05 5.50
CA MET A 322 -52.14 -11.81 5.69
C MET A 322 -53.33 -11.73 4.72
N VAL A 323 -53.12 -11.98 3.43
CA VAL A 323 -54.21 -12.00 2.43
C VAL A 323 -55.26 -13.10 2.73
N ALA A 324 -54.85 -14.24 3.30
CA ALA A 324 -55.78 -15.28 3.75
C ALA A 324 -56.60 -14.84 4.98
N LEU A 325 -55.98 -14.15 5.95
CA LEU A 325 -56.64 -13.60 7.13
C LEU A 325 -57.59 -12.45 6.78
N GLU A 326 -57.22 -11.58 5.83
CA GLU A 326 -58.08 -10.52 5.30
C GLU A 326 -59.33 -11.09 4.63
N ARG A 327 -59.16 -12.11 3.76
CA ARG A 327 -60.29 -12.83 3.14
C ARG A 327 -61.18 -13.50 4.18
N ALA A 328 -60.61 -14.08 5.24
CA ALA A 328 -61.37 -14.68 6.34
C ALA A 328 -62.15 -13.61 7.15
N ARG A 329 -61.52 -12.45 7.43
CA ARG A 329 -62.16 -11.30 8.08
C ARG A 329 -63.34 -10.77 7.26
N ASP A 330 -63.15 -10.60 5.96
CA ASP A 330 -64.16 -10.01 5.08
C ASP A 330 -65.32 -10.98 4.84
N ALA A 331 -65.05 -12.29 4.77
CA ALA A 331 -66.08 -13.33 4.80
C ALA A 331 -66.86 -13.35 6.13
N ALA A 332 -66.20 -13.13 7.27
CA ALA A 332 -66.87 -13.00 8.56
C ALA A 332 -67.71 -11.72 8.65
N ALA A 333 -67.22 -10.59 8.14
CA ALA A 333 -67.97 -9.34 8.05
C ALA A 333 -69.20 -9.46 7.13
N ALA A 334 -69.10 -10.18 6.02
CA ALA A 334 -70.25 -10.49 5.15
C ALA A 334 -71.29 -11.37 5.86
N ARG A 335 -70.86 -12.36 6.65
CA ARG A 335 -71.76 -13.16 7.50
C ARG A 335 -72.47 -12.30 8.55
N LEU A 336 -71.75 -11.42 9.25
CA LEU A 336 -72.33 -10.50 10.23
C LEU A 336 -73.42 -9.62 9.60
N ARG A 337 -73.13 -8.95 8.46
CA ARG A 337 -74.13 -8.17 7.72
C ARG A 337 -75.37 -8.98 7.33
N CYS A 338 -75.23 -10.28 7.01
CA CYS A 338 -76.35 -11.17 6.73
C CYS A 338 -77.16 -11.50 8.00
N HIS A 339 -76.52 -11.63 9.16
CA HIS A 339 -77.22 -11.77 10.43
C HIS A 339 -77.91 -10.47 10.86
N ASP A 340 -77.27 -9.32 10.69
CA ASP A 340 -77.83 -7.99 10.97
C ASP A 340 -79.08 -7.72 10.11
N ALA A 341 -79.03 -8.06 8.82
CA ALA A 341 -80.18 -7.96 7.92
C ALA A 341 -81.35 -8.88 8.33
N LYS A 342 -81.06 -10.09 8.84
CA LYS A 342 -82.07 -11.01 9.38
C LYS A 342 -82.67 -10.49 10.69
N LEU A 343 -81.86 -9.89 11.56
CA LEU A 343 -82.34 -9.24 12.79
C LEU A 343 -83.23 -8.04 12.48
N ALA A 344 -82.87 -7.21 11.49
CA ALA A 344 -83.69 -6.09 11.03
C ALA A 344 -85.03 -6.57 10.42
N ALA A 345 -85.03 -7.66 9.64
CA ALA A 345 -86.26 -8.26 9.12
C ALA A 345 -87.16 -8.78 10.25
N LEU A 346 -86.62 -9.54 11.20
CA LEU A 346 -87.35 -10.03 12.38
C LEU A 346 -87.86 -8.90 13.28
N GLN A 347 -87.16 -7.76 13.35
CA GLN A 347 -87.63 -6.56 14.05
C GLN A 347 -88.79 -5.90 13.31
N ALA A 348 -88.71 -5.77 11.98
CA ALA A 348 -89.82 -5.27 11.16
C ALA A 348 -91.06 -6.17 11.24
N GLU A 349 -90.88 -7.49 11.23
CA GLU A 349 -91.97 -8.47 11.46
C GLU A 349 -92.57 -8.33 12.87
N ARG A 350 -91.73 -8.23 13.91
CA ARG A 350 -92.19 -7.98 15.30
C ARG A 350 -93.01 -6.69 15.39
N ASP A 351 -92.56 -5.63 14.74
CA ASP A 351 -93.18 -4.31 14.84
C ASP A 351 -94.47 -4.24 14.01
N ALA A 352 -94.51 -4.88 12.84
CA ALA A 352 -95.73 -5.08 12.06
C ALA A 352 -96.77 -5.95 12.80
N LEU A 353 -96.34 -7.00 13.49
CA LEU A 353 -97.20 -7.79 14.38
C LEU A 353 -97.65 -6.98 15.61
N SER A 354 -96.84 -6.04 16.09
CA SER A 354 -97.20 -5.16 17.20
C SER A 354 -98.19 -4.06 16.78
N THR A 355 -98.07 -3.51 15.58
CA THR A 355 -99.09 -2.59 15.01
C THR A 355 -100.36 -3.36 14.70
N ALA A 356 -100.30 -4.49 14.01
CA ALA A 356 -101.47 -5.33 13.74
C ALA A 356 -102.20 -5.75 15.04
N ARG A 357 -101.48 -6.04 16.13
CA ARG A 357 -102.08 -6.30 17.45
C ARG A 357 -102.63 -5.04 18.14
N ALA A 358 -102.12 -3.85 17.84
CA ALA A 358 -102.69 -2.59 18.32
C ALA A 358 -103.94 -2.19 17.52
N ASP A 359 -103.94 -2.46 16.22
CA ASP A 359 -105.04 -2.18 15.32
C ASP A 359 -106.19 -3.19 15.52
N LEU A 360 -105.91 -4.50 15.65
CA LEU A 360 -106.88 -5.50 16.12
C LEU A 360 -107.46 -5.20 17.52
N ARG A 361 -106.71 -4.47 18.38
CA ARG A 361 -107.25 -4.00 19.67
C ARG A 361 -108.18 -2.81 19.48
N ARG A 362 -107.81 -1.85 18.64
CA ARG A 362 -108.68 -0.73 18.23
C ARG A 362 -109.94 -1.20 17.53
N GLU A 363 -109.85 -2.23 16.69
CA GLU A 363 -110.99 -2.87 16.03
C GLU A 363 -111.86 -3.64 17.04
N LEU A 364 -111.27 -4.26 18.08
CA LEU A 364 -112.04 -4.85 19.18
C LEU A 364 -112.68 -3.79 20.09
N GLU A 365 -112.03 -2.65 20.28
CA GLU A 365 -112.55 -1.51 21.06
C GLU A 365 -113.66 -0.80 20.26
N SER A 366 -113.45 -0.50 18.98
CA SER A 366 -114.45 0.07 18.09
C SER A 366 -115.58 -0.91 17.84
N ALA A 367 -115.36 -2.22 17.68
CA ALA A 367 -116.44 -3.19 17.55
C ALA A 367 -117.25 -3.33 18.86
N ARG A 368 -116.66 -3.08 20.04
CA ARG A 368 -117.41 -3.00 21.31
C ARG A 368 -118.19 -1.70 21.44
N GLU A 369 -117.60 -0.58 21.04
CA GLU A 369 -118.30 0.71 20.97
C GLU A 369 -119.41 0.70 19.92
N GLU A 370 -119.20 0.02 18.79
CA GLU A 370 -120.19 -0.22 17.74
C GLU A 370 -121.24 -1.24 18.16
N LEU A 371 -120.93 -2.26 18.95
CA LEU A 371 -121.95 -3.15 19.52
C LEU A 371 -122.82 -2.39 20.52
N ALA A 372 -122.21 -1.63 21.44
CA ALA A 372 -122.93 -0.77 22.38
C ALA A 372 -123.70 0.37 21.67
N ALA A 373 -123.18 0.89 20.57
CA ALA A 373 -123.86 1.85 19.71
C ALA A 373 -124.92 1.20 18.83
N ALA A 374 -124.80 -0.09 18.47
CA ALA A 374 -125.80 -0.87 17.74
C ALA A 374 -126.94 -1.31 18.65
N GLU A 375 -126.69 -1.62 19.92
CA GLU A 375 -127.73 -1.75 20.95
C GLU A 375 -128.50 -0.43 21.07
N ARG A 376 -127.79 0.71 21.14
CA ARG A 376 -128.41 2.06 21.19
C ARG A 376 -129.11 2.46 19.88
N ARG A 377 -128.60 2.06 18.71
CA ARG A 377 -129.17 2.37 17.38
C ARG A 377 -130.29 1.40 16.99
N ALA A 378 -130.27 0.14 17.42
CA ALA A 378 -131.42 -0.76 17.29
C ALA A 378 -132.62 -0.23 18.11
N LEU A 379 -132.35 0.48 19.20
CA LEU A 379 -133.35 1.22 19.99
C LEU A 379 -133.74 2.61 19.42
N GLN A 380 -133.10 3.10 18.34
CA GLN A 380 -133.29 4.49 17.86
C GLN A 380 -133.39 4.71 16.34
N GLN A 381 -132.98 3.76 15.49
CA GLN A 381 -132.81 3.95 14.05
C GLN A 381 -133.42 2.86 13.19
N GLY A 382 -134.72 2.60 13.41
CA GLY A 382 -135.59 2.13 12.34
C GLY A 382 -135.85 3.19 11.25
N ALA A 383 -134.80 3.79 10.63
CA ALA A 383 -134.93 4.76 9.53
C ALA A 383 -133.63 5.13 8.72
N ARG A 384 -133.45 4.52 7.52
CA ARG A 384 -132.95 5.12 6.22
C ARG A 384 -131.42 5.51 6.04
N ALA A 385 -130.96 5.70 4.78
CA ALA A 385 -129.56 5.98 4.27
C ALA A 385 -129.59 6.64 2.83
N ALA A 386 -128.57 6.84 1.92
CA ALA A 386 -127.14 6.43 1.71
C ALA A 386 -126.39 7.34 0.63
N GLU A 387 -125.42 6.80 -0.17
CA GLU A 387 -124.91 7.22 -1.55
C GLU A 387 -123.53 8.01 -1.77
N LEU A 388 -122.98 8.10 -3.03
CA LEU A 388 -121.55 8.39 -3.51
C LEU A 388 -121.47 9.11 -4.93
N GLU A 389 -120.41 9.50 -5.73
CA GLU A 389 -118.89 9.59 -5.84
C GLU A 389 -118.50 10.79 -6.84
N SER A 390 -117.41 11.06 -7.65
CA SER A 390 -116.08 10.54 -8.17
C SER A 390 -115.20 11.65 -8.92
N GLY A 391 -113.96 11.40 -9.47
CA GLY A 391 -113.24 12.34 -10.43
C GLY A 391 -111.72 12.13 -10.86
N ARG A 392 -111.19 12.71 -12.00
CA ARG A 392 -109.79 12.49 -12.59
C ARG A 392 -109.24 13.45 -13.74
N ALA A 393 -107.88 13.53 -13.95
CA ALA A 393 -107.07 13.48 -15.25
C ALA A 393 -106.18 14.65 -15.90
N ARG A 394 -105.17 14.23 -16.73
CA ARG A 394 -104.45 14.84 -17.94
C ARG A 394 -103.09 15.65 -17.86
N LEU A 395 -102.38 15.85 -19.01
CA LEU A 395 -100.91 16.15 -19.19
C LEU A 395 -100.45 16.57 -20.66
N SER A 396 -99.34 17.34 -20.92
CA SER A 396 -98.44 17.38 -22.16
C SER A 396 -97.53 18.66 -22.37
N ARG A 397 -96.30 18.56 -22.97
CA ARG A 397 -95.47 19.58 -23.77
C ARG A 397 -93.90 19.34 -23.79
N VAL A 398 -93.24 18.69 -24.79
CA VAL A 398 -91.73 18.69 -24.95
C VAL A 398 -91.17 18.31 -26.38
N THR A 399 -91.11 19.18 -27.41
CA THR A 399 -90.44 18.82 -28.72
C THR A 399 -89.99 20.01 -29.62
N GLU A 400 -88.77 20.58 -29.49
CA GLU A 400 -88.33 21.63 -30.46
C GLU A 400 -86.80 21.95 -30.64
N GLN A 401 -85.87 21.47 -29.80
CA GLN A 401 -84.56 22.14 -29.64
C GLN A 401 -83.37 21.71 -30.56
N GLN A 402 -83.49 20.76 -31.48
CA GLN A 402 -82.31 20.02 -31.99
C GLN A 402 -81.58 20.56 -33.25
N ALA A 403 -82.02 21.66 -33.88
CA ALA A 403 -81.59 21.99 -35.26
C ALA A 403 -80.22 22.71 -35.44
N ARG A 404 -79.50 23.11 -34.38
CA ARG A 404 -78.44 24.14 -34.49
C ARG A 404 -77.00 23.69 -34.83
N VAL A 405 -76.71 22.37 -34.82
CA VAL A 405 -75.33 21.86 -34.65
C VAL A 405 -74.47 21.78 -35.94
N LEU A 406 -75.08 21.71 -37.13
CA LEU A 406 -74.37 21.20 -38.34
C LEU A 406 -73.36 22.14 -39.02
N ARG A 407 -73.31 23.44 -38.69
CA ARG A 407 -72.58 24.44 -39.51
C ARG A 407 -71.08 24.60 -39.20
N SER A 408 -70.55 24.02 -38.12
CA SER A 408 -69.18 24.29 -37.65
C SER A 408 -68.07 23.53 -38.37
N LYS A 409 -68.38 22.45 -39.11
CA LYS A 409 -67.37 21.50 -39.60
C LYS A 409 -66.66 21.87 -40.92
N GLN A 410 -67.14 22.86 -41.68
CA GLN A 410 -66.61 23.13 -43.03
C GLN A 410 -65.26 23.89 -43.03
N LYS A 411 -65.02 24.81 -42.08
CA LYS A 411 -63.80 25.67 -42.11
C LYS A 411 -62.48 24.90 -42.00
N LEU A 412 -62.45 23.80 -41.23
CA LEU A 412 -61.22 23.04 -40.91
C LEU A 412 -60.55 22.32 -42.09
N TRP A 413 -61.13 22.39 -43.30
CA TRP A 413 -60.60 21.69 -44.48
C TRP A 413 -59.67 22.58 -45.34
N ASP A 414 -59.87 23.91 -45.31
CA ASP A 414 -59.21 24.85 -46.23
C ASP A 414 -57.81 25.28 -45.79
N ASP A 415 -57.43 25.07 -44.52
CA ASP A 415 -56.11 25.41 -43.98
C ASP A 415 -55.07 24.31 -44.26
N LEU A 416 -55.44 23.04 -44.06
CA LEU A 416 -54.57 21.87 -44.25
C LEU A 416 -54.01 21.75 -45.69
N SER A 417 -54.72 22.31 -46.66
CA SER A 417 -54.29 22.33 -48.07
C SER A 417 -53.12 23.28 -48.36
N ARG A 418 -52.82 24.25 -47.49
CA ARG A 418 -51.80 25.28 -47.74
C ARG A 418 -50.39 24.83 -47.37
N GLU A 419 -50.24 24.09 -46.27
CA GLU A 419 -48.94 23.60 -45.79
C GLU A 419 -48.26 22.67 -46.80
N TYR A 420 -49.02 21.78 -47.43
CA TYR A 420 -48.53 20.82 -48.42
C TYR A 420 -47.87 21.49 -49.64
N ALA A 421 -48.29 22.70 -50.00
CA ALA A 421 -47.75 23.46 -51.13
C ALA A 421 -46.34 24.03 -50.85
N LEU A 422 -45.98 24.27 -49.57
CA LEU A 422 -44.69 24.87 -49.21
C LEU A 422 -43.53 23.88 -49.30
N CYS A 423 -43.71 22.64 -48.82
CA CYS A 423 -42.67 21.60 -48.91
C CYS A 423 -42.26 21.30 -50.36
N ARG A 424 -43.22 21.34 -51.30
CA ARG A 424 -42.98 21.11 -52.74
C ARG A 424 -42.07 22.16 -53.40
N LYS A 425 -41.93 23.36 -52.82
CA LYS A 425 -41.04 24.40 -53.37
C LYS A 425 -39.56 24.15 -53.04
N LYS A 426 -39.25 23.64 -51.84
CA LYS A 426 -37.86 23.41 -51.38
C LYS A 426 -37.14 22.37 -52.24
N ALA A 427 -37.78 21.22 -52.49
CA ALA A 427 -37.19 20.12 -53.27
C ALA A 427 -36.70 20.52 -54.67
N ARG A 428 -37.33 21.52 -55.31
CA ARG A 428 -36.93 22.02 -56.63
C ARG A 428 -35.65 22.87 -56.62
N GLN A 429 -35.25 23.40 -55.46
CA GLN A 429 -34.06 24.24 -55.36
C GLN A 429 -32.80 23.35 -55.37
N ASP A 430 -32.84 22.22 -54.66
CA ASP A 430 -31.75 21.25 -54.55
C ASP A 430 -31.39 20.57 -55.88
N GLU A 431 -32.36 20.42 -56.79
CA GLU A 431 -32.13 19.85 -58.13
C GLU A 431 -31.25 20.77 -58.99
N THR A 432 -31.58 22.07 -59.06
CA THR A 432 -30.84 23.04 -59.89
C THR A 432 -29.38 23.25 -59.46
N ALA A 433 -29.05 22.99 -58.19
CA ALA A 433 -27.67 23.04 -57.70
C ALA A 433 -26.80 21.89 -58.26
N ARG A 434 -27.41 20.72 -58.54
CA ARG A 434 -26.70 19.50 -59.01
C ARG A 434 -26.37 19.53 -60.50
N GLU A 435 -26.89 20.49 -61.25
CA GLU A 435 -26.66 20.60 -62.70
C GLU A 435 -25.47 21.52 -63.01
N ARG A 436 -25.28 22.59 -62.23
CA ARG A 436 -24.13 23.51 -62.36
C ARG A 436 -22.79 22.78 -62.20
N LEU A 437 -22.66 21.97 -61.15
CA LEU A 437 -21.46 21.16 -60.86
C LEU A 437 -21.13 20.11 -61.95
N ARG A 438 -22.08 19.76 -62.84
CA ARG A 438 -21.81 18.89 -63.99
C ARG A 438 -21.20 19.64 -65.17
N GLN A 439 -21.56 20.90 -65.37
CA GLN A 439 -21.10 21.73 -66.48
C GLN A 439 -19.62 22.13 -66.31
N GLU A 440 -19.22 22.51 -65.08
CA GLU A 440 -17.83 22.83 -64.73
C GLU A 440 -16.88 21.65 -65.02
N LYS A 441 -17.29 20.41 -64.69
CA LYS A 441 -16.52 19.19 -64.98
C LYS A 441 -16.28 18.96 -66.48
N GLN A 442 -17.23 19.35 -67.34
CA GLN A 442 -17.09 19.18 -68.79
C GLN A 442 -16.12 20.21 -69.40
N GLN A 443 -16.08 21.43 -68.87
CA GLN A 443 -15.16 22.49 -69.34
C GLN A 443 -13.69 22.18 -69.04
N LEU A 444 -13.39 21.51 -67.93
CA LEU A 444 -12.03 21.07 -67.60
C LEU A 444 -11.52 19.93 -68.49
N ALA A 445 -12.43 19.12 -69.07
CA ALA A 445 -12.06 18.00 -69.92
C ALA A 445 -11.56 18.45 -71.32
N SER A 446 -12.21 19.44 -71.94
CA SER A 446 -11.77 19.97 -73.24
C SER A 446 -10.42 20.68 -73.17
N SER A 447 -10.16 21.44 -72.10
CA SER A 447 -8.89 22.18 -71.90
C SER A 447 -7.64 21.29 -71.84
N LEU A 448 -7.78 19.99 -71.60
CA LEU A 448 -6.68 19.02 -71.63
C LEU A 448 -6.40 18.48 -73.05
N ALA A 449 -7.43 18.32 -73.89
CA ALA A 449 -7.25 17.83 -75.26
C ALA A 449 -6.43 18.81 -76.12
N ASP A 450 -6.78 20.10 -76.06
CA ASP A 450 -6.13 21.19 -76.84
C ASP A 450 -4.63 21.37 -76.55
N LYS A 451 -4.12 20.83 -75.44
CA LYS A 451 -2.71 20.92 -75.04
C LYS A 451 -1.88 19.75 -75.58
N ASN A 452 -2.45 18.56 -75.66
CA ASN A 452 -1.73 17.37 -76.12
C ASN A 452 -1.39 17.48 -77.63
N LEU A 453 -2.37 17.91 -78.44
CA LEU A 453 -2.20 18.10 -79.89
C LEU A 453 -1.04 19.05 -80.25
N ARG A 454 -0.71 20.01 -79.37
CA ARG A 454 0.38 20.97 -79.58
C ARG A 454 1.77 20.40 -79.30
N LEU A 455 1.87 19.30 -78.54
CA LEU A 455 3.14 18.63 -78.27
C LEU A 455 3.55 17.72 -79.43
N GLU A 456 2.57 17.05 -80.06
CA GLU A 456 2.79 16.13 -81.19
C GLU A 456 3.41 16.86 -82.40
N MET A 457 2.85 18.00 -82.79
CA MET A 457 3.36 18.84 -83.89
C MET A 457 4.81 19.30 -83.70
N ALA A 458 5.27 19.48 -82.46
CA ALA A 458 6.62 19.98 -82.18
C ALA A 458 7.72 18.93 -82.38
N VAL A 459 7.37 17.63 -82.37
CA VAL A 459 8.33 16.53 -82.57
C VAL A 459 8.68 16.35 -84.05
N GLU A 460 7.71 16.51 -84.94
CA GLU A 460 7.88 16.28 -86.38
C GLU A 460 8.85 17.29 -87.03
N GLU A 461 8.86 18.54 -86.57
CA GLU A 461 9.78 19.58 -87.07
C GLU A 461 11.27 19.27 -86.85
N GLN A 462 11.61 18.46 -85.85
CA GLN A 462 13.00 18.21 -85.48
C GLN A 462 13.64 17.17 -86.40
N HIS A 463 12.93 16.09 -86.74
CA HIS A 463 13.42 15.04 -87.66
C HIS A 463 13.77 15.57 -89.07
N LEU A 464 13.11 16.63 -89.53
CA LEU A 464 13.39 17.27 -90.83
C LEU A 464 14.73 18.03 -90.90
N ARG A 465 15.43 18.19 -89.77
CA ARG A 465 16.70 18.94 -89.66
C ARG A 465 17.91 18.02 -89.81
N ASP A 466 17.87 16.84 -89.18
CA ASP A 466 18.99 15.89 -89.12
C ASP A 466 19.40 15.36 -90.51
N ILE A 467 18.43 15.12 -91.39
CA ILE A 467 18.64 14.58 -92.75
C ILE A 467 19.60 15.46 -93.58
N LYS A 468 19.65 16.78 -93.32
CA LYS A 468 20.40 17.75 -94.13
C LYS A 468 21.90 17.81 -93.82
N LEU A 469 22.37 17.21 -92.72
CA LEU A 469 23.79 17.23 -92.33
C LEU A 469 24.60 16.12 -93.02
N ALA A 470 23.97 15.01 -93.41
CA ALA A 470 24.67 13.83 -93.93
C ALA A 470 25.22 13.98 -95.35
N THR A 471 24.73 14.94 -96.14
CA THR A 471 25.11 15.11 -97.55
C THR A 471 26.45 15.82 -97.74
N TYR A 472 26.74 16.85 -96.93
CA TYR A 472 27.90 17.73 -97.12
C TYR A 472 29.27 17.08 -96.81
N GLN A 473 29.30 15.89 -96.21
CA GLN A 473 30.56 15.25 -95.78
C GLN A 473 31.28 14.47 -96.89
N ARG A 474 30.67 14.26 -98.07
CA ARG A 474 31.24 13.41 -99.13
C ARG A 474 32.16 14.13 -100.11
N GLU A 475 31.98 15.43 -100.33
CA GLU A 475 32.63 16.18 -101.42
C GLU A 475 34.11 16.53 -101.13
N MET A 476 34.57 16.36 -99.89
CA MET A 476 35.92 16.76 -99.46
C MET A 476 37.04 15.75 -99.81
N ALA A 477 36.71 14.52 -100.21
CA ALA A 477 37.68 13.43 -100.29
C ALA A 477 38.55 13.43 -101.57
N ASP A 478 37.97 13.76 -102.72
CA ASP A 478 38.55 13.42 -104.03
C ASP A 478 39.71 14.34 -104.49
N SER A 479 40.00 15.41 -103.75
CA SER A 479 40.95 16.46 -104.16
C SER A 479 42.44 16.12 -103.93
N SER A 480 42.76 15.06 -103.18
CA SER A 480 44.09 14.86 -102.58
C SER A 480 45.10 14.04 -103.40
N ALA A 481 44.69 13.39 -104.49
CA ALA A 481 45.44 12.27 -105.08
C ALA A 481 46.55 12.62 -106.11
N ALA A 482 46.73 13.90 -106.48
CA ALA A 482 47.36 14.26 -107.76
C ALA A 482 48.87 14.60 -107.76
N GLN A 483 49.56 14.72 -106.61
CA GLN A 483 50.82 15.49 -106.52
C GLN A 483 52.18 14.74 -106.63
N LEU A 484 52.23 13.41 -106.69
CA LEU A 484 53.45 12.65 -106.32
C LEU A 484 54.19 11.91 -107.46
N LYS A 485 54.56 12.58 -108.58
CA LYS A 485 55.28 11.90 -109.70
C LYS A 485 56.42 12.64 -110.44
N LEU A 486 56.86 13.85 -110.03
CA LEU A 486 57.79 14.67 -110.84
C LEU A 486 59.13 15.06 -110.18
N SER A 487 59.86 14.09 -109.63
CA SER A 487 61.28 14.21 -109.27
C SER A 487 62.01 12.90 -109.59
N ALA A 488 62.17 12.54 -110.87
CA ALA A 488 63.29 13.02 -111.69
C ALA A 488 64.63 12.74 -110.97
N GLN A 489 65.25 11.60 -111.26
CA GLN A 489 66.36 11.52 -112.24
C GLN A 489 67.61 12.24 -111.68
N LEU A 490 68.55 11.48 -111.10
CA LEU A 490 69.74 10.95 -111.80
C LEU A 490 70.77 12.04 -112.12
N ASP A 491 72.01 11.81 -111.64
CA ASP A 491 73.32 12.27 -112.16
C ASP A 491 74.33 12.82 -111.14
N GLY A 492 73.95 12.99 -109.86
CA GLY A 492 74.94 12.91 -108.77
C GLY A 492 75.48 11.47 -108.57
N ALA A 493 74.75 10.48 -109.08
CA ALA A 493 74.72 9.09 -108.65
C ALA A 493 75.92 8.20 -109.07
N ARG A 494 77.14 8.75 -109.18
CA ARG A 494 78.36 7.97 -109.50
C ARG A 494 79.59 8.30 -108.65
N SER A 495 79.92 9.56 -108.43
CA SER A 495 80.86 9.93 -107.35
C SER A 495 80.20 9.73 -105.98
N GLN A 496 78.89 9.97 -105.90
CA GLN A 496 78.07 9.58 -104.76
C GLN A 496 78.24 8.09 -104.44
N LEU A 497 78.30 7.14 -105.39
CA LEU A 497 78.40 5.70 -105.08
C LEU A 497 79.56 5.31 -104.15
N GLY A 498 80.68 6.04 -104.15
CA GLY A 498 81.79 5.78 -103.22
C GLY A 498 81.51 6.29 -101.80
N LEU A 499 80.96 7.49 -101.69
CA LEU A 499 80.54 8.07 -100.41
C LEU A 499 79.30 7.35 -99.88
N THR A 500 78.25 7.20 -100.70
CA THR A 500 77.02 6.49 -100.34
C THR A 500 77.21 5.00 -100.08
N ILE A 501 78.34 4.36 -100.39
CA ILE A 501 78.67 3.03 -99.86
C ILE A 501 79.20 3.09 -98.42
N ARG A 502 79.97 4.13 -98.06
CA ARG A 502 80.40 4.36 -96.66
C ARG A 502 79.27 4.94 -95.83
N GLU A 503 78.51 5.89 -96.37
CA GLU A 503 77.28 6.39 -95.77
C GLU A 503 76.22 5.28 -95.73
N LEU A 504 76.11 4.34 -96.68
CA LEU A 504 75.29 3.13 -96.47
C LEU A 504 75.85 2.21 -95.39
N ALA A 505 77.17 2.15 -95.17
CA ALA A 505 77.72 1.34 -94.08
C ALA A 505 77.38 1.99 -92.74
N GLU A 506 77.67 3.28 -92.58
CA GLU A 506 77.32 4.08 -91.41
C GLU A 506 75.81 4.16 -91.18
N GLU A 507 74.98 4.32 -92.22
CA GLU A 507 73.52 4.28 -92.13
C GLU A 507 72.98 2.87 -91.93
N ARG A 508 73.67 1.81 -92.37
CA ARG A 508 73.34 0.42 -91.96
C ARG A 508 73.68 0.17 -90.51
N GLU A 509 74.78 0.71 -90.00
CA GLU A 509 75.14 0.62 -88.58
C GLU A 509 74.20 1.49 -87.72
N ARG A 510 73.83 2.70 -88.17
CA ARG A 510 72.78 3.53 -87.56
C ARG A 510 71.42 2.84 -87.63
N HIS A 511 71.04 2.20 -88.75
CA HIS A 511 69.81 1.40 -88.84
C HIS A 511 69.86 0.14 -87.98
N GLN A 512 71.01 -0.52 -87.80
CA GLN A 512 71.15 -1.69 -86.92
C GLN A 512 71.11 -1.27 -85.45
N ALA A 513 71.75 -0.17 -85.09
CA ALA A 513 71.66 0.43 -83.76
C ALA A 513 70.24 0.91 -83.46
N ALA A 514 69.58 1.61 -84.39
CA ALA A 514 68.20 2.03 -84.30
C ALA A 514 67.23 0.84 -84.26
N ALA A 515 67.45 -0.22 -85.03
CA ALA A 515 66.66 -1.46 -84.95
C ALA A 515 66.91 -2.22 -83.63
N GLY A 516 68.11 -2.11 -83.05
CA GLY A 516 68.41 -2.58 -81.70
C GLY A 516 67.66 -1.77 -80.64
N GLN A 517 67.67 -0.44 -80.75
CA GLN A 517 66.91 0.47 -79.89
C GLN A 517 65.40 0.24 -80.02
N VAL A 518 64.88 0.09 -81.24
CA VAL A 518 63.47 -0.28 -81.49
C VAL A 518 63.14 -1.61 -80.81
N LYS A 519 63.96 -2.67 -80.94
CA LYS A 519 63.75 -3.94 -80.23
C LYS A 519 63.81 -3.83 -78.70
N VAL A 520 64.55 -2.85 -78.15
CA VAL A 520 64.56 -2.56 -76.71
C VAL A 520 63.31 -1.77 -76.30
N LEU A 521 62.89 -0.81 -77.12
CA LEU A 521 61.66 -0.03 -76.92
C LEU A 521 60.40 -0.90 -77.12
N ASP A 522 60.41 -1.87 -78.01
CA ASP A 522 59.33 -2.84 -78.20
C ASP A 522 59.17 -3.70 -76.95
N LYS A 523 60.26 -4.26 -76.42
CA LYS A 523 60.26 -4.99 -75.14
C LYS A 523 59.83 -4.12 -73.97
N ALA A 524 60.26 -2.86 -73.91
CA ALA A 524 59.80 -1.92 -72.89
C ALA A 524 58.30 -1.59 -73.05
N ASN A 525 57.79 -1.48 -74.27
CA ASN A 525 56.36 -1.32 -74.54
C ASN A 525 55.56 -2.58 -74.20
N GLU A 526 56.10 -3.78 -74.43
CA GLU A 526 55.50 -5.05 -74.00
C GLU A 526 55.42 -5.13 -72.48
N GLN A 527 56.52 -4.84 -71.77
CA GLN A 527 56.54 -4.74 -70.30
C GLN A 527 55.53 -3.70 -69.78
N LEU A 528 55.49 -2.50 -70.36
CA LEU A 528 54.53 -1.47 -69.99
C LEU A 528 53.07 -1.85 -70.31
N ARG A 529 52.82 -2.66 -71.34
CA ARG A 529 51.49 -3.24 -71.64
C ARG A 529 51.10 -4.33 -70.65
N GLU A 530 52.04 -5.17 -70.21
CA GLU A 530 51.80 -6.17 -69.16
C GLU A 530 51.57 -5.50 -67.79
N GLU A 531 52.32 -4.45 -67.48
CA GLU A 531 52.08 -3.61 -66.30
C GLU A 531 50.72 -2.89 -66.38
N ALA A 532 50.34 -2.34 -67.54
CA ALA A 532 49.01 -1.76 -67.73
C ALA A 532 47.91 -2.81 -67.53
N ALA A 533 48.00 -3.96 -68.21
CA ALA A 533 47.01 -5.03 -68.13
C ALA A 533 46.94 -5.72 -66.76
N THR A 534 48.00 -5.66 -65.94
CA THR A 534 47.95 -6.13 -64.53
C THR A 534 47.36 -5.07 -63.61
N ARG A 535 47.69 -3.78 -63.80
CA ARG A 535 47.04 -2.66 -63.09
C ARG A 535 45.55 -2.57 -63.40
N GLU A 536 45.12 -2.79 -64.64
CA GLU A 536 43.70 -2.88 -65.04
C GLU A 536 42.96 -4.03 -64.35
N LYS A 537 43.59 -5.21 -64.22
CA LYS A 537 43.03 -6.33 -63.44
C LYS A 537 42.90 -5.98 -61.95
N GLN A 538 43.85 -5.20 -61.41
CA GLN A 538 43.81 -4.72 -60.03
C GLN A 538 42.74 -3.65 -59.82
N THR A 539 42.58 -2.67 -60.72
CA THR A 539 41.51 -1.66 -60.59
C THR A 539 40.12 -2.30 -60.68
N VAL A 540 39.88 -3.19 -61.67
CA VAL A 540 38.61 -3.93 -61.78
C VAL A 540 38.35 -4.83 -60.55
N HIS A 541 39.39 -5.38 -59.91
CA HIS A 541 39.23 -6.10 -58.65
C HIS A 541 38.83 -5.15 -57.50
N LEU A 542 39.54 -4.03 -57.34
CA LEU A 542 39.25 -3.03 -56.30
C LEU A 542 37.87 -2.40 -56.48
N GLU A 543 37.43 -2.12 -57.72
CA GLU A 543 36.08 -1.65 -58.03
C GLU A 543 35.00 -2.65 -57.60
N ARG A 544 35.23 -3.96 -57.81
CA ARG A 544 34.31 -5.01 -57.36
C ARG A 544 34.25 -5.11 -55.83
N VAL A 545 35.39 -4.93 -55.14
CA VAL A 545 35.44 -4.88 -53.67
C VAL A 545 34.74 -3.63 -53.14
N LEU A 546 34.98 -2.45 -53.73
CA LEU A 546 34.31 -1.21 -53.39
C LEU A 546 32.81 -1.25 -53.69
N ALA A 547 32.37 -1.93 -54.75
CA ALA A 547 30.96 -2.13 -55.04
C ALA A 547 30.27 -2.99 -53.95
N ARG A 548 30.90 -4.09 -53.52
CA ARG A 548 30.42 -4.93 -52.41
C ARG A 548 30.33 -4.16 -51.10
N ALA A 549 31.42 -3.49 -50.71
CA ALA A 549 31.47 -2.65 -49.51
C ALA A 549 30.43 -1.51 -49.55
N ARG A 550 30.14 -0.94 -50.73
CA ARG A 550 29.03 0.01 -50.90
C ARG A 550 27.67 -0.65 -50.67
N THR A 551 27.39 -1.82 -51.27
CA THR A 551 26.11 -2.53 -51.04
C THR A 551 25.92 -2.94 -49.58
N GLU A 552 26.98 -3.39 -48.90
CA GLU A 552 26.98 -3.71 -47.48
C GLU A 552 26.73 -2.45 -46.63
N ALA A 553 27.41 -1.34 -46.92
CA ALA A 553 27.17 -0.07 -46.25
C ALA A 553 25.76 0.50 -46.50
N HIS A 554 25.16 0.25 -47.67
CA HIS A 554 23.75 0.60 -47.93
C HIS A 554 22.78 -0.31 -47.15
N GLY A 555 23.07 -1.61 -47.04
CA GLY A 555 22.30 -2.55 -46.21
C GLY A 555 22.31 -2.16 -44.73
N LEU A 556 23.50 -1.97 -44.15
CA LEU A 556 23.68 -1.55 -42.75
C LEU A 556 23.02 -0.20 -42.45
N ARG A 557 22.99 0.74 -43.41
CA ARG A 557 22.24 2.01 -43.27
C ARG A 557 20.72 1.80 -43.26
N ALA A 558 20.20 0.91 -44.10
CA ALA A 558 18.77 0.58 -44.10
C ALA A 558 18.34 -0.17 -42.82
N GLU A 559 19.22 -1.04 -42.30
CA GLU A 559 19.02 -1.71 -41.01
C GLU A 559 19.07 -0.73 -39.84
N ALA A 560 20.05 0.19 -39.81
CA ALA A 560 20.10 1.26 -38.81
C ALA A 560 18.83 2.13 -38.83
N GLN A 561 18.36 2.54 -40.01
CA GLN A 561 17.11 3.32 -40.15
C GLN A 561 15.87 2.56 -39.68
N ARG A 562 15.81 1.22 -39.88
CA ARG A 562 14.74 0.37 -39.33
C ARG A 562 14.79 0.33 -37.80
N LEU A 563 15.96 0.06 -37.22
CA LEU A 563 16.15 0.02 -35.78
C LEU A 563 15.90 1.39 -35.11
N GLU A 564 16.22 2.50 -35.79
CA GLU A 564 15.87 3.85 -35.34
C GLU A 564 14.36 4.09 -35.33
N ALA A 565 13.64 3.65 -36.38
CA ALA A 565 12.18 3.75 -36.46
C ALA A 565 11.48 2.85 -35.43
N GLU A 566 11.94 1.61 -35.24
CA GLU A 566 11.46 0.70 -34.20
C GLU A 566 11.72 1.27 -32.80
N ALA A 567 12.90 1.81 -32.55
CA ALA A 567 13.22 2.48 -31.29
C ALA A 567 12.42 3.78 -31.09
N ALA A 568 12.01 4.48 -32.15
CA ALA A 568 11.09 5.61 -32.06
C ALA A 568 9.66 5.16 -31.70
N ALA A 569 9.15 4.10 -32.34
CA ALA A 569 7.85 3.52 -32.03
C ALA A 569 7.77 3.01 -30.58
N LEU A 570 8.80 2.29 -30.11
CA LEU A 570 8.88 1.82 -28.73
C LEU A 570 9.00 2.97 -27.70
N ARG A 571 9.62 4.10 -28.08
CA ARG A 571 9.61 5.32 -27.24
C ARG A 571 8.23 5.97 -27.18
N ALA A 572 7.49 6.01 -28.30
CA ALA A 572 6.12 6.52 -28.33
C ALA A 572 5.18 5.67 -27.46
N GLN A 573 5.19 4.35 -27.63
CA GLN A 573 4.39 3.42 -26.81
C GLN A 573 4.71 3.54 -25.32
N ARG A 574 5.98 3.72 -24.93
CA ARG A 574 6.37 3.98 -23.54
C ARG A 574 5.87 5.32 -23.01
N ALA A 575 5.77 6.35 -23.86
CA ALA A 575 5.21 7.65 -23.48
C ALA A 575 3.68 7.58 -23.29
N GLU A 576 2.98 6.84 -24.16
CA GLU A 576 1.55 6.54 -24.04
C GLU A 576 1.26 5.76 -22.75
N GLN A 577 1.96 4.65 -22.51
CA GLN A 577 1.86 3.87 -21.27
C GLN A 577 2.18 4.71 -20.02
N ALA A 578 3.17 5.61 -20.08
CA ALA A 578 3.47 6.51 -18.97
C ALA A 578 2.38 7.58 -18.75
N ALA A 579 1.64 7.98 -19.78
CA ALA A 579 0.49 8.87 -19.65
C ALA A 579 -0.73 8.13 -19.09
N GLU A 580 -0.95 6.87 -19.48
CA GLU A 580 -1.99 5.99 -18.91
C GLU A 580 -1.72 5.68 -17.44
N GLN A 581 -0.47 5.33 -17.07
CA GLN A 581 -0.06 5.13 -15.68
C GLN A 581 -0.32 6.37 -14.81
N ARG A 582 -0.11 7.58 -15.35
CA ARG A 582 -0.44 8.84 -14.64
C ARG A 582 -1.95 8.99 -14.46
N ARG A 583 -2.74 8.82 -15.52
CA ARG A 583 -4.22 8.87 -15.46
C ARG A 583 -4.79 7.89 -14.44
N LEU A 584 -4.29 6.64 -14.42
CA LEU A 584 -4.69 5.62 -13.46
C LEU A 584 -4.24 5.97 -12.03
N ALA A 585 -3.04 6.53 -11.84
CA ALA A 585 -2.57 6.98 -10.53
C ALA A 585 -3.38 8.17 -9.99
N ASP A 586 -3.82 9.09 -10.85
CA ASP A 586 -4.68 10.22 -10.48
C ASP A 586 -6.11 9.76 -10.16
N GLN A 587 -6.69 8.86 -10.96
CA GLN A 587 -7.98 8.20 -10.65
C GLN A 587 -7.92 7.42 -9.33
N LEU A 588 -6.80 6.76 -9.01
CA LEU A 588 -6.61 6.10 -7.72
C LEU A 588 -6.55 7.09 -6.55
N ARG A 589 -5.91 8.26 -6.74
CA ARG A 589 -5.88 9.34 -5.74
C ARG A 589 -7.27 9.92 -5.49
N GLU A 590 -8.04 10.16 -6.55
CA GLU A 590 -9.44 10.62 -6.47
C GLU A 590 -10.30 9.59 -5.71
N ALA A 591 -10.25 8.31 -6.11
CA ALA A 591 -10.98 7.24 -5.45
C ALA A 591 -10.56 7.05 -3.97
N ASP A 592 -9.28 7.19 -3.62
CA ASP A 592 -8.83 7.11 -2.22
C ASP A 592 -9.18 8.36 -1.40
N ALA A 593 -9.32 9.54 -2.03
CA ALA A 593 -9.89 10.72 -1.39
C ALA A 593 -11.39 10.54 -1.10
N GLU A 594 -12.18 10.09 -2.08
CA GLU A 594 -13.60 9.74 -1.90
C GLU A 594 -13.79 8.70 -0.79
N ARG A 595 -12.95 7.65 -0.77
CA ARG A 595 -12.95 6.63 0.29
C ARG A 595 -12.61 7.22 1.67
N ALA A 596 -11.77 8.25 1.75
CA ALA A 596 -11.45 8.92 3.01
C ALA A 596 -12.61 9.80 3.49
N GLU A 597 -13.33 10.48 2.59
CA GLU A 597 -14.52 11.27 2.92
C GLU A 597 -15.70 10.39 3.33
N LEU A 598 -15.98 9.30 2.59
CA LEU A 598 -17.01 8.32 2.95
C LEU A 598 -16.73 7.64 4.30
N ARG A 599 -15.46 7.46 4.69
CA ARG A 599 -15.09 6.98 6.03
C ARG A 599 -15.41 8.02 7.11
N ARG A 600 -15.05 9.30 6.90
CA ARG A 600 -15.40 10.40 7.82
C ARG A 600 -16.90 10.56 7.98
N GLU A 601 -17.67 10.42 6.91
CA GLU A 601 -19.14 10.39 6.99
C GLU A 601 -19.66 9.20 7.79
N ALA A 602 -19.10 8.00 7.59
CA ALA A 602 -19.49 6.82 8.36
C ALA A 602 -19.15 7.00 9.85
N GLU A 603 -17.98 7.53 10.19
CA GLU A 603 -17.56 7.88 11.55
C GLU A 603 -18.48 8.94 12.18
N ALA A 604 -18.87 9.97 11.43
CA ALA A 604 -19.83 10.99 11.89
C ALA A 604 -21.22 10.38 12.19
N ARG A 605 -21.75 9.56 11.27
CA ARG A 605 -23.04 8.86 11.44
C ARG A 605 -23.00 7.83 12.59
N LEU A 606 -21.85 7.21 12.86
CA LEU A 606 -21.64 6.39 14.06
C LEU A 606 -21.64 7.24 15.34
N GLY A 607 -21.00 8.42 15.32
CA GLY A 607 -21.07 9.39 16.42
C GLY A 607 -22.50 9.86 16.71
N GLU A 608 -23.28 10.19 15.68
CA GLU A 608 -24.70 10.52 15.79
C GLU A 608 -25.51 9.37 16.40
N ARG A 609 -25.32 8.14 15.88
CA ARG A 609 -25.96 6.91 16.41
C ARG A 609 -25.64 6.72 17.90
N ASP A 610 -24.40 6.94 18.31
CA ASP A 610 -23.96 6.68 19.68
C ASP A 610 -24.43 7.78 20.65
N VAL A 611 -24.53 9.03 20.19
CA VAL A 611 -25.22 10.10 20.91
C VAL A 611 -26.72 9.79 21.07
N ILE A 612 -27.39 9.32 20.01
CA ILE A 612 -28.80 8.90 20.06
C ILE A 612 -28.98 7.71 21.01
N ALA A 613 -28.10 6.70 20.97
CA ALA A 613 -28.13 5.58 21.89
C ALA A 613 -27.97 6.03 23.35
N ALA A 614 -27.03 6.92 23.64
CA ALA A 614 -26.86 7.51 24.98
C ALA A 614 -28.09 8.32 25.43
N MET A 615 -28.76 9.04 24.53
CA MET A 615 -30.03 9.72 24.84
C MET A 615 -31.17 8.72 25.10
N LEU A 616 -31.28 7.65 24.32
CA LEU A 616 -32.30 6.60 24.50
C LEU A 616 -32.12 5.85 25.82
N VAL A 617 -30.89 5.55 26.24
CA VAL A 617 -30.62 4.97 27.56
C VAL A 617 -31.07 5.92 28.67
N ARG A 618 -30.64 7.19 28.63
CA ARG A 618 -31.02 8.22 29.62
C ARG A 618 -32.54 8.40 29.72
N ARG A 619 -33.27 8.41 28.59
CA ARG A 619 -34.74 8.51 28.59
C ARG A 619 -35.42 7.22 29.08
N ASN A 620 -34.86 6.04 28.82
CA ASN A 620 -35.39 4.80 29.40
C ASN A 620 -35.22 4.77 30.93
N ASP A 621 -34.09 5.25 31.46
CA ASP A 621 -33.85 5.32 32.90
C ASP A 621 -34.70 6.40 33.60
N GLU A 622 -34.96 7.53 32.93
CA GLU A 622 -35.96 8.51 33.38
C GLU A 622 -37.39 7.92 33.39
N VAL A 623 -37.77 7.18 32.35
CA VAL A 623 -39.08 6.48 32.30
C VAL A 623 -39.18 5.38 33.37
N ARG A 624 -38.09 4.67 33.69
CA ARG A 624 -38.03 3.74 34.83
C ARG A 624 -38.24 4.49 36.16
N LEU A 625 -37.48 5.56 36.39
CA LEU A 625 -37.57 6.39 37.59
C LEU A 625 -39.00 6.94 37.78
N LEU A 626 -39.64 7.45 36.73
CA LEU A 626 -41.01 7.96 36.78
C LEU A 626 -42.04 6.84 37.06
N ARG A 627 -41.85 5.64 36.51
CA ARG A 627 -42.70 4.47 36.82
C ARG A 627 -42.57 4.04 38.28
N ASP A 628 -41.36 4.04 38.84
CA ASP A 628 -41.14 3.65 40.23
C ASP A 628 -41.55 4.74 41.22
N GLN A 629 -41.40 6.02 40.88
CA GLN A 629 -42.05 7.13 41.60
C GLN A 629 -43.58 6.99 41.59
N GLY A 630 -44.18 6.69 40.43
CA GLY A 630 -45.62 6.44 40.32
C GLY A 630 -46.09 5.28 41.20
N ARG A 631 -45.35 4.17 41.22
CA ARG A 631 -45.59 3.01 42.11
C ARG A 631 -45.51 3.41 43.59
N LEU A 632 -44.46 4.12 44.01
CA LEU A 632 -44.28 4.57 45.41
C LEU A 632 -45.41 5.52 45.85
N LEU A 633 -45.85 6.42 44.98
CA LEU A 633 -46.99 7.30 45.24
C LEU A 633 -48.31 6.52 45.31
N GLN A 634 -48.52 5.53 44.44
CA GLN A 634 -49.70 4.66 44.46
C GLN A 634 -49.75 3.79 45.73
N ASP A 635 -48.62 3.24 46.15
CA ASP A 635 -48.45 2.53 47.43
C ASP A 635 -48.77 3.43 48.63
N ALA A 636 -48.25 4.66 48.64
CA ALA A 636 -48.54 5.65 49.68
C ALA A 636 -50.04 6.01 49.72
N LEU A 637 -50.69 6.17 48.56
CA LEU A 637 -52.13 6.42 48.46
C LEU A 637 -52.97 5.22 48.92
N VAL A 638 -52.56 3.97 48.63
CA VAL A 638 -53.24 2.76 49.12
C VAL A 638 -53.11 2.64 50.64
N ARG A 639 -51.91 2.86 51.19
CA ARG A 639 -51.68 2.88 52.65
C ARG A 639 -52.49 3.99 53.34
N GLY A 640 -52.51 5.20 52.76
CA GLY A 640 -53.30 6.33 53.24
C GLY A 640 -54.81 6.07 53.20
N ARG A 641 -55.33 5.51 52.10
CA ARG A 641 -56.74 5.07 52.01
C ARG A 641 -57.07 4.01 53.07
N GLY A 642 -56.20 3.03 53.29
CA GLY A 642 -56.36 2.03 54.35
C GLY A 642 -56.45 2.66 55.75
N ALA A 643 -55.54 3.59 56.07
CA ALA A 643 -55.54 4.31 57.34
C ALA A 643 -56.80 5.19 57.52
N LEU A 644 -57.25 5.89 56.48
CA LEU A 644 -58.49 6.68 56.52
C LEU A 644 -59.75 5.80 56.67
N LEU A 645 -59.77 4.62 56.04
CA LEU A 645 -60.87 3.66 56.22
C LEU A 645 -60.90 3.09 57.65
N ALA A 646 -59.74 2.76 58.23
CA ALA A 646 -59.63 2.34 59.63
C ALA A 646 -60.11 3.44 60.58
N ALA A 647 -59.60 4.68 60.44
CA ALA A 647 -60.03 5.82 61.25
C ALA A 647 -61.54 6.12 61.12
N ARG A 648 -62.13 5.90 59.93
CA ARG A 648 -63.59 6.02 59.72
C ARG A 648 -64.38 4.87 60.37
N GLN A 649 -63.81 3.67 60.47
CA GLN A 649 -64.40 2.56 61.24
C GLN A 649 -64.31 2.84 62.74
N ASP A 650 -63.16 3.29 63.25
CA ASP A 650 -62.97 3.68 64.65
C ASP A 650 -63.93 4.81 65.05
N ALA A 651 -64.06 5.85 64.23
CA ALA A 651 -65.03 6.93 64.44
C ALA A 651 -66.49 6.44 64.45
N ARG A 652 -66.82 5.42 63.63
CA ARG A 652 -68.14 4.76 63.65
C ARG A 652 -68.34 3.97 64.95
N LEU A 653 -67.33 3.23 65.41
CA LEU A 653 -67.38 2.45 66.66
C LEU A 653 -67.52 3.37 67.88
N LEU A 654 -66.72 4.44 67.96
CA LEU A 654 -66.85 5.50 68.97
C LEU A 654 -68.23 6.17 68.91
N GLY A 655 -68.78 6.40 67.71
CA GLY A 655 -70.13 6.90 67.51
C GLY A 655 -71.24 5.96 68.02
N LEU A 656 -71.02 4.64 67.96
CA LEU A 656 -71.93 3.64 68.57
C LEU A 656 -71.79 3.62 70.10
N GLU A 657 -70.57 3.66 70.63
CA GLU A 657 -70.34 3.68 72.08
C GLU A 657 -70.87 4.97 72.72
N VAL A 658 -70.73 6.12 72.06
CA VAL A 658 -71.37 7.38 72.50
C VAL A 658 -72.90 7.29 72.46
N ARG A 659 -73.50 6.56 71.51
CA ARG A 659 -74.95 6.30 71.51
C ARG A 659 -75.36 5.40 72.67
N ARG A 660 -74.60 4.33 72.94
CA ARG A 660 -74.78 3.42 74.07
C ARG A 660 -74.70 4.16 75.40
N LEU A 661 -73.61 4.88 75.66
CA LEU A 661 -73.41 5.66 76.89
C LEU A 661 -74.49 6.75 77.06
N ARG A 662 -74.99 7.35 75.97
CA ARG A 662 -76.15 8.27 76.02
C ARG A 662 -77.46 7.56 76.36
N ALA A 663 -77.66 6.31 75.95
CA ALA A 663 -78.82 5.49 76.31
C ALA A 663 -78.74 5.03 77.77
N GLU A 664 -77.59 4.54 78.23
CA GLU A 664 -77.31 4.20 79.63
C GLU A 664 -77.53 5.42 80.54
N ARG A 665 -77.01 6.61 80.16
CA ARG A 665 -77.26 7.87 80.88
C ARG A 665 -78.74 8.25 80.92
N ARG A 666 -79.51 8.00 79.85
CA ARG A 666 -80.97 8.24 79.85
C ARG A 666 -81.69 7.28 80.79
N HIS A 667 -81.32 6.01 80.81
CA HIS A 667 -81.91 5.02 81.70
C HIS A 667 -81.62 5.35 83.17
N LEU A 668 -80.37 5.67 83.51
CA LEU A 668 -79.98 6.13 84.84
C LEU A 668 -80.67 7.44 85.24
N ALA A 669 -80.86 8.38 84.30
CA ALA A 669 -81.62 9.61 84.56
C ALA A 669 -83.11 9.34 84.83
N ALA A 670 -83.73 8.37 84.14
CA ALA A 670 -85.09 7.93 84.44
C ALA A 670 -85.20 7.23 85.79
N GLN A 671 -84.23 6.38 86.17
CA GLN A 671 -84.14 5.83 87.53
C GLN A 671 -84.02 6.92 88.59
N LEU A 672 -83.25 7.99 88.32
CA LEU A 672 -83.12 9.15 89.21
C LEU A 672 -84.41 9.99 89.30
N GLN A 673 -85.27 9.99 88.29
CA GLN A 673 -86.60 10.64 88.36
C GLN A 673 -87.54 9.93 89.36
N ASN A 674 -87.35 8.64 89.61
CA ASN A 674 -88.10 7.91 90.64
C ASN A 674 -87.58 8.18 92.07
N ALA A 675 -86.35 8.69 92.22
CA ALA A 675 -85.74 8.95 93.52
C ALA A 675 -86.53 9.92 94.43
N PRO A 676 -87.10 11.06 93.96
CA PRO A 676 -87.98 11.89 94.80
C PRO A 676 -89.26 11.17 95.25
N GLN A 677 -89.86 10.32 94.41
CA GLN A 677 -91.05 9.55 94.78
C GLN A 677 -90.72 8.47 95.82
N LEU A 678 -89.61 7.75 95.65
CA LEU A 678 -89.09 6.79 96.63
C LEU A 678 -88.70 7.47 97.94
N ARG A 679 -88.12 8.68 97.91
CA ARG A 679 -87.86 9.50 99.10
C ARG A 679 -89.16 9.94 99.78
N ALA A 680 -90.19 10.32 99.03
CA ALA A 680 -91.49 10.68 99.59
C ALA A 680 -92.21 9.47 100.22
N GLN A 681 -92.11 8.28 99.61
CA GLN A 681 -92.59 7.02 100.19
C GLN A 681 -91.82 6.66 101.46
N LEU A 682 -90.50 6.81 101.47
CA LEU A 682 -89.67 6.61 102.66
C LEU A 682 -90.02 7.60 103.78
N TYR A 683 -90.23 8.89 103.45
CA TYR A 683 -90.66 9.89 104.45
C TYR A 683 -92.07 9.59 104.99
N ARG A 684 -93.00 9.10 104.17
CA ARG A 684 -94.31 8.61 104.66
C ARG A 684 -94.15 7.41 105.57
N ALA A 685 -93.41 6.38 105.16
CA ALA A 685 -93.15 5.21 105.99
C ALA A 685 -92.44 5.55 107.32
N LEU A 686 -91.55 6.55 107.34
CA LEU A 686 -90.93 7.07 108.56
C LEU A 686 -91.92 7.90 109.42
N GLN A 687 -92.83 8.67 108.80
CA GLN A 687 -93.90 9.36 109.51
C GLN A 687 -94.92 8.38 110.11
N ASP A 688 -95.28 7.33 109.38
CA ASP A 688 -96.19 6.29 109.84
C ASP A 688 -95.53 5.42 110.91
N LEU A 689 -94.24 5.06 110.76
CA LEU A 689 -93.46 4.43 111.84
C LEU A 689 -93.35 5.30 113.09
N THR A 690 -93.16 6.62 112.97
CA THR A 690 -93.11 7.51 114.15
C THR A 690 -94.50 7.74 114.75
N ARG A 691 -95.58 7.75 113.95
CA ARG A 691 -96.96 7.70 114.46
C ARG A 691 -97.24 6.41 115.22
N ASP A 692 -96.80 5.28 114.70
CA ASP A 692 -97.00 3.98 115.32
C ASP A 692 -96.10 3.79 116.55
N GLN A 693 -94.90 4.37 116.57
CA GLN A 693 -94.08 4.50 117.79
C GLN A 693 -94.75 5.40 118.84
N VAL A 694 -95.37 6.52 118.45
CA VAL A 694 -96.12 7.38 119.39
C VAL A 694 -97.43 6.72 119.85
N ARG A 695 -98.10 5.92 119.01
CA ARG A 695 -99.27 5.10 119.40
C ARG A 695 -98.86 3.98 120.34
N LEU A 696 -97.82 3.22 120.01
CA LEU A 696 -97.25 2.20 120.89
C LEU A 696 -96.81 2.85 122.20
N ARG A 697 -96.21 4.04 122.17
CA ARG A 697 -95.84 4.75 123.40
C ARG A 697 -97.04 5.23 124.21
N ALA A 698 -98.08 5.76 123.58
CA ALA A 698 -99.33 6.09 124.27
C ALA A 698 -99.99 4.84 124.89
N LEU A 699 -99.94 3.70 124.20
CA LEU A 699 -100.43 2.41 124.72
C LEU A 699 -99.51 1.84 125.82
N GLU A 700 -98.19 2.03 125.74
CA GLU A 700 -97.23 1.72 126.82
C GLU A 700 -97.46 2.62 128.05
N ASP A 701 -97.77 3.89 127.85
CA ASP A 701 -98.07 4.85 128.90
C ASP A 701 -99.48 4.58 129.50
N GLU A 702 -100.46 4.14 128.71
CA GLU A 702 -101.75 3.60 129.19
C GLU A 702 -101.59 2.25 129.93
N LEU A 703 -100.64 1.40 129.54
CA LEU A 703 -100.35 0.11 130.18
C LEU A 703 -99.47 0.23 131.44
N SER A 704 -98.66 1.28 131.54
CA SER A 704 -97.79 1.56 132.71
C SER A 704 -98.41 2.53 133.72
N CYS A 705 -99.26 3.45 133.25
CA CYS A 705 -100.15 4.28 134.08
C CYS A 705 -101.64 3.98 133.79
N PRO A 706 -102.10 2.71 133.89
CA PRO A 706 -103.51 2.37 133.68
C PRO A 706 -104.36 3.09 134.71
N LEU A 707 -105.34 3.86 134.24
CA LEU A 707 -106.15 4.79 135.02
C LEU A 707 -107.09 4.03 135.99
N ASN A 708 -106.52 3.47 137.05
CA ASN A 708 -107.11 2.51 137.99
C ASN A 708 -108.11 3.16 138.96
N VAL A 709 -109.15 3.77 138.40
CA VAL A 709 -110.29 4.34 139.12
C VAL A 709 -111.15 3.22 139.69
N HIS A 710 -110.78 2.77 140.89
CA HIS A 710 -111.59 2.00 141.85
C HIS A 710 -112.28 0.74 141.28
N ARG A 711 -111.70 -0.47 141.33
CA ARG A 711 -110.67 -0.99 142.24
C ARG A 711 -110.90 -0.67 143.72
N TRP A 712 -112.14 -0.82 144.19
CA TRP A 712 -112.52 -1.27 145.55
C TRP A 712 -113.99 -1.77 145.48
N ARG A 713 -114.18 -3.07 145.23
CA ARG A 713 -115.44 -3.77 145.55
C ARG A 713 -115.25 -4.51 146.87
N LYS A 714 -116.29 -4.55 147.71
CA LYS A 714 -116.32 -5.47 148.85
C LYS A 714 -116.29 -6.90 148.32
N LEU A 715 -115.46 -7.77 148.89
CA LEU A 715 -115.59 -9.21 148.68
C LEU A 715 -116.75 -9.70 149.55
N GLU A 716 -117.64 -10.50 148.96
CA GLU A 716 -118.64 -11.27 149.70
C GLU A 716 -118.17 -12.72 149.76
N GLY A 717 -117.65 -13.08 150.93
CA GLY A 717 -117.11 -14.40 151.26
C GLY A 717 -116.62 -14.35 152.70
N VAL A 718 -117.11 -15.26 153.55
CA VAL A 718 -116.79 -15.32 154.98
C VAL A 718 -115.97 -16.59 155.23
N ASP A 719 -115.01 -16.50 156.16
CA ASP A 719 -113.95 -17.50 156.30
C ASP A 719 -114.43 -18.92 156.69
N PRO A 720 -113.78 -19.98 156.19
CA PRO A 720 -113.99 -21.34 156.66
C PRO A 720 -113.59 -21.51 158.15
N PRO A 721 -114.30 -22.32 158.93
CA PRO A 721 -113.92 -22.60 160.32
C PRO A 721 -112.54 -23.30 160.40
N ALA A 722 -111.78 -22.94 161.44
CA ALA A 722 -110.32 -22.97 161.45
C ALA A 722 -109.61 -24.29 161.09
N TYR A 723 -110.25 -25.46 161.27
CA TYR A 723 -109.63 -26.75 160.99
C TYR A 723 -109.34 -26.99 159.50
N GLU A 724 -110.23 -26.54 158.59
CA GLU A 724 -110.00 -26.72 157.15
C GLU A 724 -108.89 -25.82 156.60
N LEU A 725 -108.66 -24.66 157.22
CA LEU A 725 -107.49 -23.84 156.95
C LEU A 725 -106.21 -24.57 157.42
N LEU A 726 -106.22 -25.19 158.60
CA LEU A 726 -105.05 -25.84 159.20
C LEU A 726 -104.39 -26.88 158.26
N VAL A 727 -105.17 -27.87 157.78
CA VAL A 727 -104.62 -28.98 156.98
C VAL A 727 -104.26 -28.55 155.56
N LYS A 728 -105.01 -27.61 154.95
CA LYS A 728 -104.70 -27.10 153.60
C LYS A 728 -103.50 -26.15 153.60
N VAL A 729 -103.19 -25.50 154.72
CA VAL A 729 -101.96 -24.72 154.91
C VAL A 729 -100.74 -25.64 154.94
N GLU A 730 -100.77 -26.77 155.68
CA GLU A 730 -99.64 -27.72 155.70
C GLU A 730 -99.34 -28.30 154.30
N GLY A 731 -100.37 -28.64 153.52
CA GLY A 731 -100.20 -29.20 152.17
C GLY A 731 -99.61 -28.22 151.15
N CYS A 732 -100.06 -26.97 151.12
CA CYS A 732 -99.68 -26.02 150.06
C CYS A 732 -98.54 -25.07 150.43
N ALA A 733 -98.19 -24.89 151.71
CA ALA A 733 -97.03 -24.09 152.11
C ALA A 733 -95.68 -24.79 151.82
N ALA A 734 -95.69 -26.12 151.62
CA ALA A 734 -94.47 -26.94 151.54
C ALA A 734 -93.62 -26.77 150.27
N ARG A 735 -94.11 -26.11 149.20
CA ARG A 735 -93.32 -25.98 147.94
C ARG A 735 -93.43 -24.67 147.16
N ARG A 736 -93.91 -23.60 147.80
CA ARG A 736 -93.69 -22.23 147.29
C ARG A 736 -92.27 -21.69 147.60
N CYS A 737 -91.40 -22.52 148.18
CA CYS A 737 -89.98 -22.26 148.43
C CYS A 737 -89.07 -22.85 147.32
N ALA A 738 -89.46 -22.73 146.05
CA ALA A 738 -88.76 -23.37 144.92
C ALA A 738 -88.69 -22.50 143.64
N LEU A 739 -88.79 -21.17 143.78
CA LEU A 739 -88.75 -20.22 142.66
C LEU A 739 -87.97 -18.92 142.92
N ASP A 740 -87.40 -18.73 144.12
CA ASP A 740 -86.74 -17.48 144.56
C ASP A 740 -85.23 -17.60 144.88
N GLU A 741 -84.59 -18.73 144.59
CA GLU A 741 -83.12 -18.87 144.61
C GLU A 741 -82.56 -19.27 143.24
N PHE A 742 -82.37 -18.29 142.35
CA PHE A 742 -81.45 -18.41 141.22
C PHE A 742 -80.72 -17.08 140.94
N SER A 743 -80.18 -16.48 142.00
CA SER A 743 -79.75 -15.09 142.08
C SER A 743 -78.24 -14.91 142.37
N GLN A 744 -77.37 -15.70 141.72
CA GLN A 744 -75.95 -15.35 141.49
C GLN A 744 -75.30 -16.26 140.43
N GLY A 745 -74.72 -15.67 139.36
CA GLY A 745 -74.14 -16.44 138.25
C GLY A 745 -73.65 -15.64 137.04
N PHE A 746 -72.67 -14.75 137.21
CA PHE A 746 -71.76 -14.32 136.13
C PHE A 746 -70.57 -15.33 136.04
N PRO A 747 -69.79 -15.45 134.93
CA PRO A 747 -69.58 -14.47 133.85
C PRO A 747 -69.36 -15.00 132.38
N LYS A 748 -69.17 -14.04 131.45
CA LYS A 748 -68.27 -14.07 130.25
C LYS A 748 -68.52 -15.03 129.04
N THR A 749 -69.00 -14.41 127.94
CA THR A 749 -68.55 -14.54 126.52
C THR A 749 -68.76 -15.85 125.74
N VAL A 750 -68.72 -15.75 124.39
CA VAL A 750 -68.92 -16.83 123.37
C VAL A 750 -70.42 -17.17 123.17
N GLU A 751 -71.04 -17.18 121.97
CA GLU A 751 -70.58 -16.97 120.58
C GLU A 751 -71.61 -16.32 119.62
N VAL A 752 -71.26 -16.29 118.33
CA VAL A 752 -71.91 -15.76 117.11
C VAL A 752 -72.94 -16.80 116.59
N PRO A 753 -74.13 -16.44 115.99
CA PRO A 753 -74.15 -15.76 114.70
C PRO A 753 -75.14 -14.61 114.46
N LEU A 754 -74.58 -13.64 113.72
CA LEU A 754 -75.18 -12.55 112.96
C LEU A 754 -76.53 -12.91 112.32
N GLY A 755 -77.59 -12.22 112.75
CA GLY A 755 -78.91 -12.30 112.12
C GLY A 755 -79.05 -11.47 110.84
N SER A 756 -80.23 -11.58 110.23
CA SER A 756 -80.78 -10.61 109.29
C SER A 756 -82.05 -10.01 109.90
N PRO A 757 -82.37 -8.74 109.57
CA PRO A 757 -83.74 -8.49 109.15
C PRO A 757 -83.82 -7.60 107.91
N SER A 758 -85.03 -7.54 107.35
CA SER A 758 -85.41 -6.72 106.22
C SER A 758 -85.38 -5.21 106.51
N THR A 759 -84.95 -4.46 105.50
CA THR A 759 -85.32 -3.06 105.19
C THR A 759 -84.90 -1.90 106.12
N THR A 760 -84.30 -0.88 105.48
CA THR A 760 -84.31 0.56 105.80
C THR A 760 -83.14 1.14 106.61
N GLY A 761 -82.48 2.15 106.02
CA GLY A 761 -82.06 3.35 106.77
C GLY A 761 -80.55 3.58 107.00
N ALA A 762 -80.12 4.81 106.68
CA ALA A 762 -78.88 5.47 107.10
C ALA A 762 -77.53 4.79 106.74
N GLY A 763 -76.44 5.54 106.90
CA GLY A 763 -75.09 5.07 106.55
C GLY A 763 -74.01 5.61 107.49
N ARG A 764 -72.77 5.13 107.31
CA ARG A 764 -71.58 5.62 107.99
C ARG A 764 -70.40 5.71 107.02
N TRP A 765 -69.64 6.80 107.11
CA TRP A 765 -68.21 6.79 106.78
C TRP A 765 -67.49 6.00 107.88
N PRO A 766 -66.51 5.15 107.53
CA PRO A 766 -65.12 5.57 107.27
C PRO A 766 -64.70 5.19 105.83
N GLY A 767 -63.52 5.48 105.29
CA GLY A 767 -62.20 5.90 105.80
C GLY A 767 -61.15 5.26 104.87
N PRO A 768 -59.99 5.89 104.59
CA PRO A 768 -59.16 5.51 103.44
C PRO A 768 -58.18 4.35 103.70
N LEU A 769 -57.80 3.67 102.61
CA LEU A 769 -56.57 2.86 102.40
C LEU A 769 -56.38 1.54 103.20
N THR A 770 -56.74 0.41 102.57
CA THR A 770 -55.88 -0.77 102.26
C THR A 770 -56.70 -1.67 101.31
N LEU A 771 -56.29 -1.94 100.05
CA LEU A 771 -55.29 -2.95 99.61
C LEU A 771 -55.59 -4.37 100.16
N ALA A 772 -55.73 -5.45 99.38
CA ALA A 772 -55.79 -5.69 97.92
C ALA A 772 -56.30 -7.16 97.68
N PRO A 773 -56.20 -7.84 96.50
CA PRO A 773 -56.00 -7.39 95.12
C PRO A 773 -56.99 -7.96 94.07
N ALA A 774 -57.90 -8.87 94.45
CA ALA A 774 -58.32 -10.04 93.64
C ALA A 774 -58.85 -9.78 92.21
N LEU A 775 -59.51 -8.65 91.96
CA LEU A 775 -60.16 -8.35 90.67
C LEU A 775 -59.29 -7.54 89.69
N LEU A 776 -58.17 -6.97 90.12
CA LEU A 776 -57.22 -6.30 89.21
C LEU A 776 -56.38 -7.31 88.40
N GLY A 777 -56.22 -8.53 88.91
CA GLY A 777 -55.32 -9.56 88.35
C GLY A 777 -55.48 -9.85 86.85
N PRO A 778 -56.71 -9.94 86.28
CA PRO A 778 -56.92 -10.14 84.85
C PRO A 778 -56.70 -8.87 84.03
N GLN A 779 -57.22 -7.72 84.48
CA GLN A 779 -57.15 -6.46 83.72
C GLN A 779 -55.72 -5.90 83.68
N VAL A 780 -54.98 -5.96 84.80
CA VAL A 780 -53.56 -5.58 84.84
C VAL A 780 -52.74 -6.51 83.95
N ARG A 781 -52.99 -7.83 83.95
CA ARG A 781 -52.29 -8.76 83.03
C ARG A 781 -52.65 -8.54 81.56
N LEU A 782 -53.88 -8.13 81.24
CA LEU A 782 -54.28 -7.75 79.88
C LEU A 782 -53.62 -6.44 79.43
N LEU A 783 -53.59 -5.44 80.30
CA LEU A 783 -52.88 -4.17 80.06
C LEU A 783 -51.38 -4.39 79.93
N GLN A 784 -50.75 -5.19 80.79
CA GLN A 784 -49.34 -5.60 80.68
C GLN A 784 -49.09 -6.34 79.37
N LYS A 785 -49.91 -7.32 78.96
CA LYS A 785 -49.78 -7.97 77.64
C LYS A 785 -49.94 -6.98 76.47
N ARG A 786 -50.77 -5.94 76.61
CA ARG A 786 -50.95 -4.90 75.59
C ARG A 786 -49.75 -3.93 75.54
N LEU A 787 -49.24 -3.52 76.70
CA LEU A 787 -48.01 -2.71 76.87
C LEU A 787 -46.79 -3.46 76.34
N LEU A 788 -46.60 -4.73 76.69
CA LEU A 788 -45.52 -5.58 76.19
C LEU A 788 -45.61 -5.83 74.67
N ARG A 789 -46.82 -5.93 74.10
CA ARG A 789 -47.00 -5.98 72.64
C ARG A 789 -46.69 -4.64 71.97
N LEU A 790 -47.05 -3.53 72.59
CA LEU A 790 -46.75 -2.18 72.07
C LEU A 790 -45.26 -1.84 72.20
N SER A 791 -44.59 -2.18 73.30
CA SER A 791 -43.15 -2.01 73.47
C SER A 791 -42.35 -2.96 72.57
N ALA A 792 -42.78 -4.23 72.40
CA ALA A 792 -42.16 -5.12 71.42
C ALA A 792 -42.34 -4.62 69.96
N ALA A 793 -43.48 -3.99 69.64
CA ALA A 793 -43.68 -3.32 68.35
C ALA A 793 -42.83 -2.05 68.21
N GLY A 794 -42.65 -1.28 69.29
CA GLY A 794 -41.74 -0.14 69.38
C GLY A 794 -40.29 -0.56 69.16
N LEU A 795 -39.77 -1.51 69.94
CA LEU A 795 -38.42 -2.07 69.83
C LEU A 795 -38.15 -2.66 68.43
N ARG A 796 -39.14 -3.29 67.79
CA ARG A 796 -39.02 -3.74 66.39
C ARG A 796 -38.91 -2.58 65.41
N ARG A 797 -39.65 -1.48 65.62
CA ARG A 797 -39.52 -0.25 64.81
C ARG A 797 -38.19 0.47 65.08
N GLU A 798 -37.71 0.52 66.32
CA GLU A 798 -36.38 1.04 66.65
C GLU A 798 -35.27 0.19 66.03
N ALA A 799 -35.37 -1.14 66.06
CA ALA A 799 -34.44 -2.03 65.38
C ALA A 799 -34.45 -1.83 63.86
N GLN A 800 -35.63 -1.64 63.25
CA GLN A 800 -35.76 -1.29 61.84
C GLN A 800 -35.17 0.09 61.52
N LEU A 801 -35.42 1.10 62.35
CA LEU A 801 -34.84 2.45 62.21
C LEU A 801 -33.32 2.41 62.31
N ARG A 802 -32.77 1.78 63.35
CA ARG A 802 -31.32 1.58 63.52
C ARG A 802 -30.72 0.78 62.37
N HIS A 803 -31.44 -0.17 61.79
CA HIS A 803 -30.98 -0.88 60.59
C HIS A 803 -30.99 0.02 59.35
N THR A 804 -32.01 0.86 59.15
CA THR A 804 -32.01 1.85 58.06
C THR A 804 -30.98 2.96 58.27
N GLU A 805 -30.67 3.35 59.51
CA GLU A 805 -29.59 4.28 59.85
C GLU A 805 -28.21 3.64 59.67
N ALA A 806 -28.07 2.34 59.96
CA ALA A 806 -26.88 1.56 59.64
C ALA A 806 -26.68 1.48 58.12
N LEU A 807 -27.72 1.18 57.35
CA LEU A 807 -27.67 1.18 55.87
C LEU A 807 -27.40 2.58 55.32
N TYR A 808 -28.04 3.64 55.84
CA TYR A 808 -27.83 5.01 55.40
C TYR A 808 -26.42 5.52 55.75
N SER A 809 -25.90 5.17 56.93
CA SER A 809 -24.52 5.51 57.33
C SER A 809 -23.45 4.63 56.66
N ALA A 810 -23.80 3.43 56.21
CA ALA A 810 -22.95 2.61 55.34
C ALA A 810 -22.92 3.17 53.92
N LEU A 811 -24.09 3.54 53.36
CA LEU A 811 -24.20 4.17 52.04
C LEU A 811 -23.52 5.55 52.02
N ARG A 812 -23.64 6.34 53.10
CA ARG A 812 -22.88 7.59 53.30
C ARG A 812 -21.37 7.37 53.40
N ARG A 813 -20.91 6.25 53.97
CA ARG A 813 -19.49 5.87 54.01
C ARG A 813 -19.00 5.35 52.64
N ALA A 814 -19.82 4.62 51.89
CA ALA A 814 -19.50 4.17 50.54
C ALA A 814 -19.45 5.32 49.51
N VAL A 815 -20.27 6.36 49.70
CA VAL A 815 -20.27 7.59 48.86
C VAL A 815 -19.18 8.58 49.27
N CYS A 816 -18.56 8.42 50.45
CA CYS A 816 -17.48 9.28 50.95
C CYS A 816 -16.33 8.46 51.56
N PRO A 817 -15.49 7.79 50.74
CA PRO A 817 -14.25 7.17 51.20
C PRO A 817 -13.23 8.23 51.64
N SER A 818 -13.09 8.39 52.96
CA SER A 818 -11.94 9.00 53.66
C SER A 818 -11.20 10.17 52.97
N GLU A 819 -11.63 11.40 53.26
CA GLU A 819 -10.69 12.51 53.40
C GLU A 819 -10.60 12.89 54.88
N GLY A 820 -9.36 13.08 55.36
CA GLY A 820 -9.08 13.76 56.62
C GLY A 820 -8.86 15.26 56.39
N LEU A 821 -8.66 16.00 57.49
CA LEU A 821 -8.44 17.46 57.55
C LEU A 821 -9.74 18.31 57.39
N PRO A 822 -9.75 19.56 57.90
CA PRO A 822 -10.90 20.06 58.65
C PRO A 822 -11.87 20.96 57.89
N GLY A 823 -12.99 21.26 58.55
CA GLY A 823 -14.06 22.13 58.06
C GLY A 823 -13.76 23.64 58.13
N PRO A 824 -14.79 24.50 58.02
CA PRO A 824 -15.03 25.05 56.69
C PRO A 824 -15.13 26.58 56.65
N GLN A 825 -14.48 27.18 55.65
CA GLN A 825 -14.82 28.51 55.13
C GLN A 825 -15.30 28.35 53.69
N GLY A 826 -16.46 28.92 53.35
CA GLY A 826 -17.20 28.57 52.13
C GLY A 826 -16.98 29.53 50.97
N ILE A 827 -16.71 28.98 49.78
CA ILE A 827 -16.79 29.63 48.45
C ILE A 827 -16.62 28.53 47.36
N PRO A 828 -17.22 28.60 46.16
CA PRO A 828 -18.46 29.29 45.77
C PRO A 828 -19.44 28.37 44.97
N ARG A 829 -20.76 28.46 45.21
CA ARG A 829 -21.76 27.86 44.29
C ARG A 829 -21.90 28.63 42.96
N HIS A 830 -21.39 29.86 42.87
CA HIS A 830 -21.63 30.77 41.74
C HIS A 830 -20.90 30.38 40.45
N THR A 831 -19.72 29.76 40.48
CA THR A 831 -18.91 29.53 39.26
C THR A 831 -19.56 28.55 38.28
N ARG A 832 -20.12 27.42 38.79
CA ARG A 832 -20.84 26.44 37.98
C ARG A 832 -22.21 26.93 37.48
N LEU A 833 -22.83 27.88 38.18
CA LEU A 833 -24.05 28.56 37.72
C LEU A 833 -23.74 29.64 36.68
N ALA A 834 -22.63 30.37 36.82
CA ALA A 834 -22.18 31.34 35.83
C ALA A 834 -21.78 30.68 34.51
N SER A 835 -21.09 29.53 34.53
CA SER A 835 -20.77 28.80 33.30
C SER A 835 -22.00 28.22 32.61
N ARG A 836 -22.91 27.57 33.35
CA ARG A 836 -24.21 27.12 32.80
C ARG A 836 -25.06 28.29 32.30
N GLY A 837 -25.05 29.44 32.99
CA GLY A 837 -25.77 30.64 32.57
C GLY A 837 -25.23 31.28 31.29
N ARG A 838 -23.90 31.30 31.10
CA ARG A 838 -23.28 31.72 29.83
C ARG A 838 -23.60 30.74 28.70
N HIS A 839 -23.53 29.43 28.95
CA HIS A 839 -23.81 28.41 27.95
C HIS A 839 -25.30 28.37 27.57
N LEU A 840 -26.22 28.55 28.52
CA LEU A 840 -27.65 28.75 28.24
C LEU A 840 -27.90 30.04 27.45
N LYS A 841 -27.21 31.16 27.73
CA LYS A 841 -27.34 32.37 26.92
C LYS A 841 -26.79 32.19 25.50
N ALA A 842 -25.71 31.42 25.31
CA ALA A 842 -25.22 31.04 23.99
C ALA A 842 -26.24 30.17 23.24
N LEU A 843 -26.74 29.10 23.86
CA LEU A 843 -27.77 28.23 23.27
C LEU A 843 -29.08 28.96 22.99
N ILE A 844 -29.49 29.92 23.82
CA ILE A 844 -30.67 30.77 23.54
C ILE A 844 -30.39 31.73 22.37
N ALA A 845 -29.19 32.30 22.27
CA ALA A 845 -28.83 33.13 21.12
C ALA A 845 -28.72 32.31 19.81
N GLU A 846 -28.20 31.08 19.87
CA GLU A 846 -28.17 30.14 18.75
C GLU A 846 -29.58 29.70 18.35
N VAL A 847 -30.45 29.35 19.31
CA VAL A 847 -31.85 29.02 19.06
C VAL A 847 -32.58 30.21 18.46
N SER A 848 -32.49 31.42 19.01
CA SER A 848 -33.15 32.59 18.44
C SER A 848 -32.56 33.07 17.10
N ALA A 849 -31.29 32.79 16.82
CA ALA A 849 -30.71 32.97 15.49
C ALA A 849 -31.20 31.91 14.48
N LEU A 850 -31.37 30.66 14.92
CA LEU A 850 -31.97 29.59 14.13
C LEU A 850 -33.47 29.77 13.92
N GLU A 851 -34.19 30.35 14.88
CA GLU A 851 -35.59 30.79 14.76
C GLU A 851 -35.68 31.95 13.77
N ALA A 852 -34.82 32.98 13.86
CA ALA A 852 -34.78 34.06 12.86
C ALA A 852 -34.41 33.56 11.44
N LEU A 853 -33.52 32.57 11.32
CA LEU A 853 -33.20 31.91 10.04
C LEU A 853 -34.32 30.97 9.57
N ALA A 854 -35.07 30.36 10.49
CA ALA A 854 -36.28 29.59 10.19
C ALA A 854 -37.38 30.53 9.70
N ASP A 855 -37.58 31.68 10.33
CA ASP A 855 -38.55 32.71 9.95
C ASP A 855 -38.20 33.35 8.60
N GLN A 856 -36.92 33.56 8.28
CA GLN A 856 -36.52 33.93 6.91
C GLN A 856 -36.84 32.80 5.91
N LYS A 857 -36.62 31.52 6.27
CA LYS A 857 -36.88 30.38 5.38
C LYS A 857 -38.37 30.06 5.22
N THR A 858 -39.19 30.24 6.25
CA THR A 858 -40.65 30.13 6.19
C THR A 858 -41.24 31.35 5.49
N ALA A 859 -40.75 32.57 5.72
CA ALA A 859 -41.15 33.75 4.95
C ALA A 859 -40.83 33.58 3.46
N THR A 860 -39.63 33.09 3.08
CA THR A 860 -39.32 32.85 1.65
C THR A 860 -40.12 31.70 1.03
N ARG A 861 -40.49 30.66 1.80
CA ARG A 861 -41.36 29.58 1.32
C ARG A 861 -42.81 30.06 1.19
N LEU A 862 -43.36 30.73 2.21
CA LEU A 862 -44.69 31.32 2.17
C LEU A 862 -44.80 32.41 1.09
N LEU A 863 -43.75 33.18 0.80
CA LEU A 863 -43.72 34.12 -0.34
C LEU A 863 -43.61 33.42 -1.72
N ALA A 864 -43.15 32.16 -1.77
CA ALA A 864 -43.22 31.34 -2.98
C ALA A 864 -44.61 30.69 -3.12
N ASP A 865 -45.14 30.11 -2.05
CA ASP A 865 -46.43 29.41 -2.02
C ASP A 865 -47.62 30.39 -2.19
N LEU A 866 -47.56 31.59 -1.59
CA LEU A 866 -48.55 32.66 -1.82
C LEU A 866 -48.45 33.25 -3.24
N ARG A 867 -47.31 33.10 -3.93
CA ARG A 867 -47.17 33.43 -5.35
C ARG A 867 -47.82 32.41 -6.28
N PHE A 868 -48.23 31.26 -5.75
CA PHE A 868 -48.80 30.15 -6.53
C PHE A 868 -50.35 30.09 -6.44
N HIS A 869 -50.98 30.89 -5.57
CA HIS A 869 -52.38 30.71 -5.18
C HIS A 869 -53.29 31.96 -5.18
N LEU A 870 -52.87 33.06 -5.81
CA LEU A 870 -53.71 34.28 -5.96
C LEU A 870 -53.60 34.88 -7.37
N PRO A 871 -54.64 34.78 -8.22
CA PRO A 871 -54.76 35.54 -9.46
C PRO A 871 -55.43 36.91 -9.26
N ASP A 872 -54.95 37.90 -10.02
CA ASP A 872 -55.58 39.14 -10.47
C ASP A 872 -56.38 40.02 -9.49
N LEU A 873 -55.75 41.11 -9.03
CA LEU A 873 -56.40 42.41 -8.81
C LEU A 873 -55.48 43.58 -9.22
N ASP A 874 -55.56 43.96 -10.50
CA ASP A 874 -55.28 45.33 -11.00
C ASP A 874 -56.34 46.30 -10.39
N PRO A 875 -56.22 47.67 -10.38
CA PRO A 875 -55.51 48.50 -11.36
C PRO A 875 -54.84 49.83 -10.92
N ARG A 876 -53.99 50.43 -11.79
CA ARG A 876 -54.10 51.83 -12.33
C ARG A 876 -52.78 52.57 -12.70
N LYS A 877 -52.69 52.85 -14.01
CA LYS A 877 -52.35 54.15 -14.67
C LYS A 877 -50.89 54.63 -14.88
N ARG A 878 -50.70 55.14 -16.11
CA ARG A 878 -49.59 55.94 -16.71
C ARG A 878 -48.42 55.09 -17.25
N LYS A 879 -47.96 55.25 -18.50
CA LYS A 879 -48.39 56.14 -19.62
C LYS A 879 -47.93 55.54 -20.97
N ALA A 880 -48.68 55.78 -22.04
CA ALA A 880 -48.27 55.64 -23.46
C ALA A 880 -47.35 56.84 -23.86
N PRO A 881 -46.73 56.93 -25.06
CA PRO A 881 -46.87 56.11 -26.28
C PRO A 881 -45.62 55.24 -26.59
N ASP A 882 -45.40 54.65 -27.77
CA ASP A 882 -46.13 53.70 -28.68
C ASP A 882 -45.02 53.23 -29.70
N GLU A 883 -45.12 52.36 -30.71
CA GLU A 883 -46.15 51.61 -31.49
C GLU A 883 -45.69 50.12 -31.63
N GLY A 884 -46.26 49.15 -32.35
CA GLY A 884 -47.49 49.01 -33.16
C GLY A 884 -47.33 47.93 -34.28
N LEU A 885 -48.44 47.30 -34.71
CA LEU A 885 -48.59 46.29 -35.80
C LEU A 885 -47.85 44.94 -35.62
N GLU A 886 -48.40 43.74 -35.93
CA GLU A 886 -49.77 43.32 -36.30
C GLU A 886 -49.97 41.79 -36.02
N LEU A 887 -51.21 41.42 -35.62
CA LEU A 887 -52.06 40.23 -35.84
C LEU A 887 -51.48 38.94 -36.56
N GLU A 888 -51.97 37.69 -36.38
CA GLU A 888 -53.08 37.08 -35.60
C GLU A 888 -52.96 35.52 -35.49
N GLU A 889 -53.71 34.91 -34.54
CA GLU A 889 -54.54 33.66 -34.57
C GLU A 889 -54.32 32.49 -35.59
N ASP A 890 -54.64 31.20 -35.36
CA ASP A 890 -55.24 30.44 -34.21
C ASP A 890 -54.89 28.91 -34.28
N ALA A 891 -55.47 28.08 -33.39
CA ALA A 891 -55.42 26.59 -33.36
C ALA A 891 -56.85 25.96 -33.52
N PRO A 892 -57.24 24.73 -33.05
CA PRO A 892 -56.50 23.52 -32.64
C PRO A 892 -57.07 22.14 -33.13
N ARG A 893 -56.23 21.08 -33.02
CA ARG A 893 -56.49 19.65 -32.62
C ARG A 893 -57.85 18.95 -32.93
N ALA A 894 -57.80 17.69 -33.42
CA ALA A 894 -57.96 16.47 -32.56
C ALA A 894 -58.23 15.09 -33.25
N LYS A 895 -57.68 14.01 -32.62
CA LYS A 895 -58.14 12.59 -32.53
C LYS A 895 -57.83 11.52 -33.62
N GLN A 896 -57.53 10.33 -33.09
CA GLN A 896 -57.24 8.98 -33.66
C GLN A 896 -58.56 8.16 -33.87
N PRO A 897 -58.61 6.92 -34.45
CA PRO A 897 -57.57 5.86 -34.47
C PRO A 897 -57.45 4.93 -35.72
N SER A 898 -56.65 3.86 -35.54
CA SER A 898 -56.25 2.68 -36.36
C SER A 898 -57.42 1.83 -36.95
N PRO A 899 -57.22 0.71 -37.74
CA PRO A 899 -55.99 -0.11 -37.94
C PRO A 899 -55.76 -0.77 -39.34
N ARG A 900 -54.81 -1.73 -39.41
CA ARG A 900 -54.55 -2.75 -40.49
C ARG A 900 -53.88 -2.22 -41.78
N LEU A 901 -53.10 -2.99 -42.57
CA LEU A 901 -52.77 -4.44 -42.59
C LEU A 901 -51.32 -4.70 -43.12
N ARG A 902 -50.99 -5.96 -43.45
CA ARG A 902 -49.70 -6.50 -43.99
C ARG A 902 -49.40 -5.94 -45.42
N SER A 903 -48.24 -6.10 -46.07
CA SER A 903 -47.26 -7.22 -46.03
C SER A 903 -45.84 -6.90 -46.54
N SER A 904 -44.91 -7.81 -46.20
CA SER A 904 -43.53 -8.01 -46.67
C SER A 904 -43.25 -7.94 -48.19
N PHE A 905 -42.04 -7.49 -48.57
CA PHE A 905 -41.02 -8.38 -49.18
C PHE A 905 -39.59 -7.77 -49.15
N ARG A 906 -38.62 -8.70 -49.27
CA ARG A 906 -37.31 -8.70 -49.98
C ARG A 906 -37.01 -7.55 -50.97
N ALA A 907 -35.75 -7.26 -51.33
CA ALA A 907 -34.43 -7.76 -50.87
C ALA A 907 -33.31 -6.77 -51.26
N SER A 908 -32.05 -7.16 -51.00
CA SER A 908 -30.80 -6.51 -51.43
C SER A 908 -30.66 -6.30 -52.93
N GLU A 909 -30.06 -5.17 -53.30
CA GLU A 909 -28.73 -5.10 -53.95
C GLU A 909 -27.90 -3.98 -53.28
#